data_AF-A0A3D1KD47-F1
#
_entry.id   AF-A0A3D1KD47-F1
#
_cell.length_a   1.000
_cell.length_b   1.000
_cell.length_c   1.000
_cell.angle_alpha   90.00
_cell.angle_beta   90.00
_cell.angle_gamma   90.00
#
_symmetry.space_group_name_H-M   'P 1'
#
loop_
_entity.id
_entity.type
_entity.pdbx_description
1 polymer ?
#
loop_
_entity_poly.entity_id
_entity_poly.type
_entity_poly.pdbx_seq_one_letter_code
_entity_poly.pdbx_strand_id
1 'polypeptide(L)'
;MKHTLRLPSIFSSGMVLQHGMDFPVWGWSAPGDRVTVEFADQKKNATAGKNGRWSVDLDPVAISREPRTMTITSSKISKSPGLKISKSSNLPISKSSSLQIKNILVGDVWVCSGQSNMEWPLKQTIGGDDAIRRSANPAIRLFSVPRVMADKPAEECDAIWMECNPETVAQFSGVAYYFGMELYRMLGIPLGLIHTSWGGTKAEAWTSREALKAYPELGHLTQESISNYKKALQPYTKICKFDPPKGLKHDSNGILADPGRNKLTADWAKPYYDDSRWVELNAPGSWESQGIMLDGAVWFRKKIKIPASWEGKDLCLELGALDDFDVAFFNGNEVGRTGKETENWWSTPRKYSVPGKLVEKGEAVIAIRIFDQFMSGGMMGPAEKMKIYPAGNSNEEISLKGKWLTAVELGIIVSSVINSSKLYNAMISPILSLRIKGAIWYQGCSNTDRAYQYRTLLPVMIRDWRKNWDCGNFSFLIVQLANYMESHEIPCESAWAELREAQLLTSVKVPNCGLAVAIDIGEAKDIHPKNKKDVGLRLALQAVNKVYGKNIVCDGPVYREMKVKGDSIVLKFETSNAGLESLDGKKLRGFAVADSTKKFQWAEAKIVGNTVVVSSSKVKKPVAARYAWADNPECNFGNDLGLPASPFRTDNWMCSTRHAK
;
A
#
# COMPACT_ATOMS: atom_id res chain seq x y z
N MET A 1 -9.60 -18.95 -33.22
CA MET A 1 -9.92 -17.56 -32.79
C MET A 1 -9.83 -16.69 -34.03
N LYS A 2 -10.90 -15.99 -34.45
CA LYS A 2 -10.87 -15.19 -35.70
C LYS A 2 -10.10 -13.90 -35.44
N HIS A 3 -9.10 -13.63 -36.27
CA HIS A 3 -7.95 -12.80 -35.96
C HIS A 3 -8.10 -11.37 -36.48
N THR A 4 -8.48 -10.46 -35.59
CA THR A 4 -8.55 -9.01 -35.84
C THR A 4 -7.28 -8.34 -35.34
N LEU A 5 -6.78 -7.34 -36.07
CA LEU A 5 -5.69 -6.49 -35.59
C LEU A 5 -6.12 -5.80 -34.28
N ARG A 6 -5.39 -6.09 -33.21
CA ARG A 6 -5.62 -5.51 -31.88
C ARG A 6 -4.30 -5.28 -31.14
N LEU A 7 -4.31 -4.30 -30.25
CA LEU A 7 -3.22 -4.00 -29.33
C LEU A 7 -3.70 -4.18 -27.88
N PRO A 8 -2.79 -4.43 -26.92
CA PRO A 8 -3.14 -4.31 -25.51
C PRO A 8 -3.49 -2.85 -25.15
N SER A 9 -4.34 -2.64 -24.15
CA SER A 9 -4.89 -1.31 -23.81
C SER A 9 -3.83 -0.27 -23.36
N ILE A 10 -2.65 -0.73 -22.97
CA ILE A 10 -1.50 0.14 -22.66
C ILE A 10 -1.10 1.00 -23.88
N PHE A 11 -1.39 0.53 -25.10
CA PHE A 11 -1.29 1.29 -26.34
C PHE A 11 -2.61 1.99 -26.66
N SER A 12 -2.92 3.07 -25.96
CA SER A 12 -4.11 3.88 -26.22
C SER A 12 -3.76 5.35 -26.45
N SER A 13 -4.68 6.09 -27.07
CA SER A 13 -4.44 7.50 -27.39
C SER A 13 -4.23 8.30 -26.09
N GLY A 14 -3.32 9.28 -26.12
CA GLY A 14 -2.93 10.03 -24.92
C GLY A 14 -1.78 9.40 -24.13
N MET A 15 -1.17 8.31 -24.59
CA MET A 15 -0.04 7.68 -23.90
C MET A 15 1.25 8.52 -23.93
N VAL A 16 2.19 8.18 -23.05
CA VAL A 16 3.59 8.60 -23.14
C VAL A 16 4.45 7.39 -23.46
N LEU A 17 5.34 7.54 -24.45
CA LEU A 17 6.38 6.57 -24.75
C LEU A 17 7.70 6.98 -24.10
N GLN A 18 8.43 6.01 -23.55
CA GLN A 18 9.73 6.25 -22.95
C GLN A 18 10.74 6.72 -24.00
N HIS A 19 11.35 7.87 -23.74
CA HIS A 19 12.37 8.45 -24.60
C HIS A 19 13.72 7.74 -24.43
N GLY A 20 14.57 7.85 -25.45
CA GLY A 20 15.98 7.44 -25.38
C GLY A 20 16.23 5.94 -25.25
N MET A 21 15.21 5.11 -25.45
CA MET A 21 15.30 3.65 -25.48
C MET A 21 14.57 3.14 -26.72
N ASP A 22 15.02 2.00 -27.25
CA ASP A 22 14.20 1.22 -28.17
C ASP A 22 12.92 0.83 -27.45
N PHE A 23 11.78 0.85 -28.13
CA PHE A 23 10.53 0.43 -27.50
C PHE A 23 9.74 -0.54 -28.39
N PRO A 24 9.32 -1.67 -27.82
CA PRO A 24 8.54 -2.65 -28.56
C PRO A 24 7.12 -2.13 -28.75
N VAL A 25 6.57 -2.37 -29.93
CA VAL A 25 5.13 -2.30 -30.20
C VAL A 25 4.69 -3.70 -30.55
N TRP A 26 3.69 -4.21 -29.82
CA TRP A 26 3.24 -5.59 -29.97
C TRP A 26 1.72 -5.68 -29.95
N GLY A 27 1.21 -6.78 -30.49
CA GLY A 27 -0.21 -7.05 -30.49
C GLY A 27 -0.55 -8.39 -31.10
N TRP A 28 -1.79 -8.48 -31.57
CA TRP A 28 -2.30 -9.67 -32.21
C TRP A 28 -2.92 -9.32 -33.56
N SER A 29 -2.75 -10.22 -34.53
CA SER A 29 -3.43 -10.20 -35.82
C SER A 29 -3.53 -11.62 -36.37
N ALA A 30 -3.86 -11.78 -37.65
CA ALA A 30 -3.99 -13.09 -38.27
C ALA A 30 -2.63 -13.78 -38.44
N PRO A 31 -2.50 -15.11 -38.24
CA PRO A 31 -1.26 -15.83 -38.49
C PRO A 31 -0.73 -15.56 -39.90
N GLY A 32 0.57 -15.27 -40.00
CA GLY A 32 1.25 -14.89 -41.23
C GLY A 32 0.84 -13.53 -41.80
N ASP A 33 0.09 -12.71 -41.06
CA ASP A 33 -0.19 -11.32 -41.43
C ASP A 33 1.06 -10.46 -41.31
N ARG A 34 1.31 -9.62 -42.31
CA ARG A 34 2.34 -8.59 -42.26
C ARG A 34 1.76 -7.35 -41.60
N VAL A 35 2.32 -6.98 -40.45
CA VAL A 35 1.96 -5.78 -39.70
C VAL A 35 3.04 -4.73 -39.88
N THR A 36 2.64 -3.50 -40.17
CA THR A 36 3.50 -2.33 -40.37
C THR A 36 3.21 -1.32 -39.27
N VAL A 37 4.24 -0.80 -38.61
CA VAL A 37 4.12 0.25 -37.58
C VAL A 37 4.88 1.48 -38.07
N GLU A 38 4.19 2.62 -38.08
CA GLU A 38 4.72 3.93 -38.46
C GLU A 38 4.57 4.90 -37.28
N PHE A 39 5.68 5.52 -36.85
CA PHE A 39 5.73 6.50 -35.77
C PHE A 39 7.03 7.29 -35.84
N ALA A 40 7.03 8.60 -35.57
CA ALA A 40 8.26 9.41 -35.48
C ALA A 40 9.25 9.19 -36.65
N ASP A 41 8.75 9.33 -37.89
CA ASP A 41 9.50 9.22 -39.15
C ASP A 41 10.14 7.86 -39.45
N GLN A 42 9.83 6.84 -38.64
CA GLN A 42 10.26 5.46 -38.88
C GLN A 42 9.07 4.56 -39.24
N LYS A 43 9.39 3.54 -40.04
CA LYS A 43 8.48 2.51 -40.51
C LYS A 43 9.13 1.15 -40.32
N LYS A 44 8.54 0.30 -39.49
CA LYS A 44 9.03 -1.06 -39.23
C LYS A 44 7.94 -2.09 -39.51
N ASN A 45 8.34 -3.33 -39.76
CA ASN A 45 7.45 -4.41 -40.15
C ASN A 45 7.66 -5.64 -39.27
N ALA A 46 6.58 -6.36 -39.01
CA ALA A 46 6.58 -7.65 -38.34
C ALA A 46 5.67 -8.64 -39.07
N THR A 47 5.88 -9.93 -38.85
CA THR A 47 4.95 -10.98 -39.30
C THR A 47 4.37 -11.67 -38.10
N ALA A 48 3.04 -11.75 -38.03
CA ALA A 48 2.36 -12.43 -36.95
C ALA A 48 2.65 -13.94 -37.00
N GLY A 49 3.07 -14.49 -35.87
CA GLY A 49 3.36 -15.91 -35.71
C GLY A 49 2.11 -16.80 -35.79
N LYS A 50 2.30 -18.11 -35.62
CA LYS A 50 1.19 -19.10 -35.65
C LYS A 50 0.12 -18.84 -34.57
N ASN A 51 0.51 -18.24 -33.45
CA ASN A 51 -0.38 -17.82 -32.37
C ASN A 51 -1.03 -16.45 -32.59
N GLY A 52 -0.77 -15.80 -33.74
CA GLY A 52 -1.26 -14.48 -34.10
C GLY A 52 -0.51 -13.32 -33.45
N ARG A 53 0.52 -13.56 -32.63
CA ARG A 53 1.30 -12.49 -32.00
C ARG A 53 2.31 -11.91 -32.97
N TRP A 54 2.50 -10.61 -32.89
CA TRP A 54 3.55 -9.88 -33.58
C TRP A 54 4.16 -8.85 -32.64
N SER A 55 5.42 -8.52 -32.86
CA SER A 55 6.11 -7.43 -32.18
C SER A 55 7.11 -6.80 -33.14
N VAL A 56 7.39 -5.52 -32.93
CA VAL A 56 8.42 -4.78 -33.63
C VAL A 56 9.08 -3.80 -32.68
N ASP A 57 10.40 -3.67 -32.75
CA ASP A 57 11.14 -2.70 -31.96
C ASP A 57 11.33 -1.42 -32.78
N LEU A 58 10.80 -0.32 -32.28
CA LEU A 58 11.02 1.01 -32.82
C LEU A 58 12.32 1.58 -32.25
N ASP A 59 13.06 2.30 -33.08
CA ASP A 59 14.33 2.94 -32.70
C ASP A 59 14.06 4.05 -31.65
N PRO A 60 15.04 4.38 -30.79
CA PRO A 60 14.90 5.44 -29.80
C PRO A 60 14.42 6.77 -30.39
N VAL A 61 13.44 7.39 -29.73
CA VAL A 61 12.92 8.71 -30.10
C VAL A 61 13.32 9.74 -29.03
N ALA A 62 13.70 10.93 -29.49
CA ALA A 62 14.01 12.06 -28.61
C ALA A 62 12.76 12.57 -27.88
N ILE A 63 12.98 13.25 -26.75
CA ILE A 63 11.89 13.87 -25.98
C ILE A 63 11.09 14.81 -26.88
N SER A 64 9.76 14.70 -26.83
CA SER A 64 8.84 15.51 -27.63
C SER A 64 7.59 15.83 -26.84
N ARG A 65 7.32 17.12 -26.70
CA ARG A 65 6.06 17.66 -26.15
C ARG A 65 4.98 17.80 -27.21
N GLU A 66 5.35 17.69 -28.48
CA GLU A 66 4.43 17.74 -29.60
C GLU A 66 3.71 16.38 -29.72
N PRO A 67 2.37 16.37 -29.71
CA PRO A 67 1.58 15.17 -29.89
C PRO A 67 1.83 14.52 -31.26
N ARG A 68 2.10 13.21 -31.25
CA ARG A 68 2.32 12.40 -32.46
C ARG A 68 1.24 11.33 -32.62
N THR A 69 1.13 10.79 -33.84
CA THR A 69 0.23 9.66 -34.14
C THR A 69 1.08 8.45 -34.55
N MET A 70 0.78 7.29 -33.95
CA MET A 70 1.29 6.00 -34.39
C MET A 70 0.23 5.32 -35.24
N THR A 71 0.61 4.82 -36.41
CA THR A 71 -0.28 4.08 -37.31
C THR A 71 0.19 2.63 -37.43
N ILE A 72 -0.72 1.69 -37.21
CA ILE A 72 -0.48 0.26 -37.31
C ILE A 72 -1.35 -0.28 -38.44
N THR A 73 -0.75 -0.87 -39.46
CA THR A 73 -1.45 -1.38 -40.64
C THR A 73 -1.20 -2.88 -40.83
N SER A 74 -2.27 -3.63 -41.07
CA SER A 74 -2.29 -5.06 -41.36
C SER A 74 -2.46 -5.29 -42.86
N SER A 75 -1.75 -6.27 -43.41
CA SER A 75 -1.92 -6.71 -44.80
C SER A 75 -3.21 -7.52 -45.04
N LYS A 76 -3.85 -8.00 -43.97
CA LYS A 76 -5.08 -8.82 -44.03
C LYS A 76 -6.29 -8.03 -43.52
N ILE A 77 -7.37 -8.01 -44.29
CA ILE A 77 -8.63 -7.37 -43.88
C ILE A 77 -9.37 -8.30 -42.90
N SER A 78 -9.74 -7.78 -41.73
CA SER A 78 -10.48 -8.54 -40.70
C SER A 78 -11.88 -8.92 -41.18
N LYS A 79 -12.22 -10.22 -41.11
CA LYS A 79 -13.61 -10.70 -41.20
C LYS A 79 -14.16 -10.82 -39.77
N SER A 80 -15.13 -9.96 -39.42
CA SER A 80 -15.96 -9.86 -38.20
C SER A 80 -15.42 -10.45 -36.87
N PRO A 81 -15.44 -9.70 -35.75
CA PRO A 81 -14.92 -10.18 -34.47
C PRO A 81 -15.75 -11.37 -33.96
N GLY A 82 -15.17 -12.57 -34.01
CA GLY A 82 -15.71 -13.79 -33.39
C GLY A 82 -15.28 -13.93 -31.92
N LEU A 83 -14.68 -12.90 -31.33
CA LEU A 83 -14.30 -12.88 -29.92
C LEU A 83 -15.47 -12.27 -29.14
N LYS A 84 -16.02 -13.01 -28.17
CA LYS A 84 -16.96 -12.46 -27.18
C LYS A 84 -16.15 -11.52 -26.28
N ILE A 85 -15.98 -10.29 -26.74
CA ILE A 85 -15.38 -9.23 -25.97
C ILE A 85 -16.48 -8.67 -25.08
N SER A 86 -16.22 -8.56 -23.77
CA SER A 86 -17.09 -7.83 -22.86
C SER A 86 -17.39 -6.44 -23.46
N LYS A 87 -18.64 -5.99 -23.45
CA LYS A 87 -19.00 -4.65 -23.93
C LYS A 87 -18.24 -3.50 -23.23
N SER A 88 -17.49 -3.78 -22.15
CA SER A 88 -16.72 -2.79 -21.39
C SER A 88 -15.24 -2.65 -21.76
N SER A 89 -14.66 -3.48 -22.63
CA SER A 89 -13.19 -3.47 -22.80
C SER A 89 -12.69 -2.26 -23.61
N ASN A 90 -11.69 -1.54 -23.11
CA ASN A 90 -11.05 -0.39 -23.76
C ASN A 90 -9.97 -0.77 -24.80
N LEU A 91 -10.10 -1.94 -25.43
CA LEU A 91 -9.09 -2.46 -26.35
C LEU A 91 -9.09 -1.69 -27.68
N PRO A 92 -7.92 -1.20 -28.15
CA PRO A 92 -7.75 -0.72 -29.52
C PRO A 92 -7.95 -1.88 -30.51
N ILE A 93 -9.10 -1.90 -31.19
CA ILE A 93 -9.48 -2.94 -32.15
C ILE A 93 -9.99 -2.27 -33.42
N SER A 94 -9.45 -2.66 -34.58
CA SER A 94 -9.92 -2.16 -35.87
C SER A 94 -10.72 -3.20 -36.65
N LYS A 95 -11.84 -2.78 -37.23
CA LYS A 95 -12.55 -3.53 -38.28
C LYS A 95 -11.94 -3.31 -39.67
N SER A 96 -11.07 -2.31 -39.80
CA SER A 96 -10.28 -2.04 -41.02
C SER A 96 -8.88 -2.67 -40.90
N SER A 97 -8.11 -2.60 -41.97
CA SER A 97 -6.69 -2.99 -41.96
C SER A 97 -5.80 -2.00 -41.20
N SER A 98 -6.30 -0.94 -40.58
CA SER A 98 -5.47 0.09 -39.94
C SER A 98 -6.00 0.53 -38.57
N LEU A 99 -5.09 0.82 -37.64
CA LEU A 99 -5.35 1.35 -36.31
C LEU A 99 -4.47 2.58 -36.06
N GLN A 100 -5.03 3.62 -35.47
CA GLN A 100 -4.30 4.82 -35.10
C GLN A 100 -4.34 5.05 -33.59
N ILE A 101 -3.17 5.29 -33.00
CA ILE A 101 -3.01 5.78 -31.64
C ILE A 101 -2.59 7.24 -31.75
N LYS A 102 -3.42 8.15 -31.25
CA LYS A 102 -3.24 9.60 -31.38
C LYS A 102 -2.74 10.20 -30.08
N ASN A 103 -2.28 11.45 -30.15
CA ASN A 103 -1.88 12.23 -28.98
C ASN A 103 -0.80 11.54 -28.12
N ILE A 104 0.21 10.98 -28.79
CA ILE A 104 1.34 10.33 -28.12
C ILE A 104 2.41 11.37 -27.81
N LEU A 105 2.84 11.44 -26.56
CA LEU A 105 4.04 12.20 -26.17
C LEU A 105 5.24 11.27 -26.05
N VAL A 106 6.46 11.83 -26.15
CA VAL A 106 7.70 11.10 -25.91
C VAL A 106 8.42 11.74 -24.72
N GLY A 107 8.55 10.98 -23.63
CA GLY A 107 8.98 11.47 -22.33
C GLY A 107 9.42 10.35 -21.40
N ASP A 108 9.28 10.52 -20.09
CA ASP A 108 9.63 9.47 -19.11
C ASP A 108 8.38 8.77 -18.60
N VAL A 109 8.43 7.44 -18.52
CA VAL A 109 7.34 6.60 -18.00
C VAL A 109 7.74 6.02 -16.64
N TRP A 110 6.90 6.22 -15.64
CA TRP A 110 7.14 5.79 -14.27
C TRP A 110 6.03 4.87 -13.76
N VAL A 111 6.43 3.79 -13.09
CA VAL A 111 5.49 2.88 -12.41
C VAL A 111 5.35 3.30 -10.95
N CYS A 112 4.12 3.58 -10.52
CA CYS A 112 3.78 4.02 -9.18
C CYS A 112 3.02 2.91 -8.45
N SER A 113 3.70 2.19 -7.56
CA SER A 113 3.19 0.95 -6.98
C SER A 113 3.34 0.86 -5.47
N GLY A 114 2.66 -0.12 -4.88
CA GLY A 114 2.68 -0.40 -3.45
C GLY A 114 1.29 -0.71 -2.90
N GLN A 115 1.04 -0.28 -1.67
CA GLN A 115 -0.24 -0.49 -0.98
C GLN A 115 -1.00 0.82 -0.75
N SER A 116 -1.85 0.84 0.28
CA SER A 116 -2.81 1.92 0.60
C SER A 116 -2.21 3.33 0.62
N ASN A 117 -0.95 3.48 1.05
CA ASN A 117 -0.27 4.78 1.05
C ASN A 117 0.10 5.29 -0.36
N MET A 118 0.44 4.39 -1.30
CA MET A 118 0.56 4.72 -2.72
C MET A 118 -0.82 4.94 -3.34
N GLU A 119 -1.81 4.14 -2.95
CA GLU A 119 -3.17 4.20 -3.46
C GLU A 119 -3.89 5.51 -3.13
N TRP A 120 -3.55 6.12 -1.98
CA TRP A 120 -4.27 7.24 -1.37
C TRP A 120 -4.66 8.33 -2.38
N PRO A 121 -5.97 8.56 -2.61
CA PRO A 121 -6.44 9.53 -3.60
C PRO A 121 -5.96 10.96 -3.34
N LEU A 122 -5.67 11.70 -4.42
CA LEU A 122 -5.27 13.11 -4.34
C LEU A 122 -6.31 13.94 -3.57
N LYS A 123 -7.61 13.69 -3.80
CA LYS A 123 -8.70 14.40 -3.10
C LYS A 123 -8.67 14.27 -1.58
N GLN A 124 -8.02 13.22 -1.05
CA GLN A 124 -7.93 12.95 0.39
C GLN A 124 -6.61 13.45 1.01
N THR A 125 -5.78 14.16 0.24
CA THR A 125 -4.50 14.72 0.72
C THR A 125 -4.69 16.11 1.33
N ILE A 126 -3.76 16.53 2.20
CA ILE A 126 -3.71 17.92 2.66
C ILE A 126 -3.48 18.83 1.44
N GLY A 127 -4.37 19.81 1.24
CA GLY A 127 -4.35 20.68 0.06
C GLY A 127 -4.83 20.03 -1.24
N GLY A 128 -5.46 18.85 -1.17
CA GLY A 128 -5.93 18.09 -2.33
C GLY A 128 -6.87 18.87 -3.24
N ASP A 129 -7.83 19.59 -2.69
CA ASP A 129 -8.77 20.39 -3.48
C ASP A 129 -8.06 21.45 -4.32
N ASP A 130 -7.09 22.15 -3.74
CA ASP A 130 -6.30 23.18 -4.43
C ASP A 130 -5.41 22.55 -5.51
N ALA A 131 -4.80 21.41 -5.20
CA ALA A 131 -4.00 20.65 -6.15
C ALA A 131 -4.84 20.19 -7.34
N ILE A 132 -6.05 19.66 -7.10
CA ILE A 132 -7.00 19.24 -8.15
C ILE A 132 -7.38 20.43 -9.02
N ARG A 133 -7.78 21.57 -8.43
CA ARG A 133 -8.17 22.77 -9.19
C ARG A 133 -7.07 23.28 -10.11
N ARG A 134 -5.79 23.06 -9.77
CA ARG A 134 -4.62 23.51 -10.53
C ARG A 134 -3.91 22.40 -11.32
N SER A 135 -4.50 21.22 -11.41
CA SER A 135 -3.84 20.01 -11.91
C SER A 135 -3.74 19.90 -13.44
N ALA A 136 -4.42 20.78 -14.19
CA ALA A 136 -4.41 20.76 -15.65
C ALA A 136 -2.98 20.88 -16.18
N ASN A 137 -2.44 19.76 -16.67
CA ASN A 137 -1.11 19.69 -17.24
C ASN A 137 -1.07 18.63 -18.35
N PRO A 138 -1.17 19.06 -19.63
CA PRO A 138 -1.18 18.13 -20.75
C PRO A 138 0.17 17.48 -21.03
N ALA A 139 1.23 17.78 -20.26
CA ALA A 139 2.49 17.04 -20.35
C ALA A 139 2.53 15.83 -19.40
N ILE A 140 1.55 15.68 -18.52
CA ILE A 140 1.43 14.54 -17.60
C ILE A 140 0.24 13.68 -18.03
N ARG A 141 0.46 12.37 -18.14
CA ARG A 141 -0.54 11.36 -18.51
C ARG A 141 -0.65 10.32 -17.42
N LEU A 142 -1.89 9.94 -17.11
CA LEU A 142 -2.25 9.06 -16.02
C LEU A 142 -2.76 7.74 -16.60
N PHE A 143 -2.30 6.61 -16.07
CA PHE A 143 -2.79 5.28 -16.42
C PHE A 143 -3.03 4.49 -15.14
N SER A 144 -4.27 4.18 -14.81
CA SER A 144 -4.62 3.41 -13.62
C SER A 144 -4.93 1.98 -13.99
N VAL A 145 -4.09 1.04 -13.55
CA VAL A 145 -4.34 -0.40 -13.77
C VAL A 145 -5.47 -0.85 -12.84
N PRO A 146 -6.48 -1.59 -13.33
CA PRO A 146 -7.56 -2.10 -12.49
C PRO A 146 -7.03 -2.98 -11.37
N ARG A 147 -7.63 -2.85 -10.19
CA ARG A 147 -7.36 -3.71 -9.05
C ARG A 147 -8.04 -5.05 -9.27
N VAL A 148 -7.30 -5.98 -9.86
CA VAL A 148 -7.74 -7.36 -10.11
C VAL A 148 -6.63 -8.33 -9.74
N MET A 149 -6.98 -9.60 -9.52
CA MET A 149 -6.04 -10.69 -9.22
C MET A 149 -6.09 -11.74 -10.32
N ALA A 150 -4.96 -12.41 -10.56
CA ALA A 150 -4.87 -13.48 -11.55
C ALA A 150 -3.93 -14.59 -11.09
N ASP A 151 -4.35 -15.84 -11.24
CA ASP A 151 -3.51 -17.01 -10.90
C ASP A 151 -2.35 -17.19 -11.89
N LYS A 152 -2.45 -16.61 -13.09
CA LYS A 152 -1.45 -16.66 -14.15
C LYS A 152 -1.14 -15.24 -14.66
N PRO A 153 0.09 -14.99 -15.12
CA PRO A 153 0.45 -13.71 -15.74
C PRO A 153 -0.54 -13.31 -16.83
N ALA A 154 -1.19 -12.17 -16.64
CA ALA A 154 -2.09 -11.57 -17.60
C ALA A 154 -1.29 -10.84 -18.70
N GLU A 155 -1.83 -10.84 -19.92
CA GLU A 155 -1.20 -10.23 -21.10
C GLU A 155 -1.71 -8.83 -21.40
N GLU A 156 -2.83 -8.44 -20.77
CA GLU A 156 -3.47 -7.13 -20.94
C GLU A 156 -4.25 -6.76 -19.68
N CYS A 157 -4.54 -5.47 -19.55
CA CYS A 157 -5.43 -4.91 -18.54
C CYS A 157 -6.41 -3.93 -19.20
N ASP A 158 -7.59 -3.73 -18.60
CA ASP A 158 -8.63 -2.85 -19.12
C ASP A 158 -8.47 -1.44 -18.56
N ALA A 159 -7.61 -0.62 -19.17
CA ALA A 159 -7.32 0.74 -18.76
C ALA A 159 -6.99 1.64 -19.95
N ILE A 160 -7.12 2.95 -19.74
CA ILE A 160 -6.84 3.98 -20.75
C ILE A 160 -5.90 5.04 -20.19
N TRP A 161 -5.12 5.66 -21.08
CA TRP A 161 -4.37 6.87 -20.74
C TRP A 161 -5.29 8.07 -20.68
N MET A 162 -5.14 8.88 -19.64
CA MET A 162 -5.88 10.12 -19.45
C MET A 162 -4.93 11.29 -19.29
N GLU A 163 -5.30 12.46 -19.81
CA GLU A 163 -4.58 13.70 -19.51
C GLU A 163 -4.76 14.07 -18.04
N CYS A 164 -3.71 14.59 -17.39
CA CYS A 164 -3.82 15.11 -16.03
C CYS A 164 -4.62 16.43 -16.02
N ASN A 165 -5.80 16.42 -15.40
CA ASN A 165 -6.69 17.56 -15.25
C ASN A 165 -7.62 17.36 -14.02
N PRO A 166 -8.40 18.39 -13.61
CA PRO A 166 -9.25 18.30 -12.43
C PRO A 166 -10.24 17.12 -12.46
N GLU A 167 -10.71 16.73 -13.66
CA GLU A 167 -11.68 15.65 -13.85
C GLU A 167 -11.06 14.26 -13.68
N THR A 168 -9.79 14.08 -14.02
CA THR A 168 -9.12 12.77 -14.05
C THR A 168 -8.25 12.51 -12.84
N VAL A 169 -7.73 13.54 -12.18
CA VAL A 169 -6.68 13.39 -11.16
C VAL A 169 -7.24 13.13 -9.75
N ALA A 170 -8.49 13.50 -9.47
CA ALA A 170 -9.01 13.53 -8.11
C ALA A 170 -8.92 12.18 -7.38
N GLN A 171 -9.15 11.09 -8.12
CA GLN A 171 -9.08 9.70 -7.63
C GLN A 171 -7.72 9.03 -7.92
N PHE A 172 -6.80 9.72 -8.60
CA PHE A 172 -5.47 9.22 -8.85
C PHE A 172 -4.62 9.27 -7.56
N SER A 173 -3.54 8.49 -7.53
CA SER A 173 -2.60 8.48 -6.40
C SER A 173 -2.05 9.88 -6.13
N GLY A 174 -2.24 10.38 -4.90
CA GLY A 174 -1.68 11.64 -4.46
C GLY A 174 -0.15 11.64 -4.48
N VAL A 175 0.48 10.54 -4.06
CA VAL A 175 1.95 10.40 -4.07
C VAL A 175 2.48 10.45 -5.51
N ALA A 176 1.88 9.68 -6.42
CA ALA A 176 2.28 9.65 -7.82
C ALA A 176 2.09 11.03 -8.49
N TYR A 177 0.96 11.69 -8.23
CA TYR A 177 0.68 13.03 -8.74
C TYR A 177 1.75 14.03 -8.29
N TYR A 178 2.00 14.16 -6.98
CA TYR A 178 2.98 15.12 -6.47
C TYR A 178 4.40 14.81 -6.93
N PHE A 179 4.78 13.52 -7.02
CA PHE A 179 6.03 13.09 -7.62
C PHE A 179 6.16 13.57 -9.07
N GLY A 180 5.16 13.28 -9.91
CA GLY A 180 5.20 13.67 -11.31
C GLY A 180 5.18 15.18 -11.51
N MET A 181 4.40 15.91 -10.71
CA MET A 181 4.33 17.37 -10.77
C MET A 181 5.68 18.01 -10.42
N GLU A 182 6.32 17.59 -9.33
CA GLU A 182 7.64 18.09 -8.94
C GLU A 182 8.74 17.70 -9.94
N LEU A 183 8.72 16.45 -10.44
CA LEU A 183 9.69 16.00 -11.43
C LEU A 183 9.56 16.77 -12.75
N TYR A 184 8.33 16.98 -13.21
CA TYR A 184 8.05 17.81 -14.39
C TYR A 184 8.48 19.26 -14.16
N ARG A 185 8.24 19.84 -12.98
CA ARG A 185 8.69 21.20 -12.64
C ARG A 185 10.22 21.32 -12.71
N MET A 186 10.94 20.29 -12.27
CA MET A 186 12.42 20.30 -12.22
C MET A 186 13.10 19.97 -13.57
N LEU A 187 12.41 19.29 -14.49
CA LEU A 187 13.00 18.75 -15.72
C LEU A 187 12.32 19.20 -17.02
N GLY A 188 11.03 19.54 -17.00
CA GLY A 188 10.24 19.92 -18.17
C GLY A 188 9.91 18.79 -19.15
N ILE A 189 10.23 17.54 -18.80
CA ILE A 189 10.05 16.33 -19.63
C ILE A 189 8.62 15.81 -19.45
N PRO A 190 7.87 15.48 -20.54
CA PRO A 190 6.56 14.83 -20.42
C PRO A 190 6.62 13.54 -19.59
N LEU A 191 5.58 13.26 -18.81
CA LEU A 191 5.55 12.12 -17.89
C LEU A 191 4.33 11.24 -18.13
N GLY A 192 4.56 9.93 -18.23
CA GLY A 192 3.53 8.91 -18.07
C GLY A 192 3.60 8.29 -16.69
N LEU A 193 2.53 8.37 -15.89
CA LEU A 193 2.44 7.80 -14.55
C LEU A 193 1.49 6.60 -14.55
N ILE A 194 2.04 5.41 -14.31
CA ILE A 194 1.29 4.15 -14.28
C ILE A 194 1.02 3.75 -12.83
N HIS A 195 -0.22 3.89 -12.39
CA HIS A 195 -0.64 3.58 -11.04
C HIS A 195 -1.04 2.10 -10.92
N THR A 196 -0.28 1.36 -10.10
CA THR A 196 -0.41 -0.09 -9.86
C THR A 196 -0.32 -0.38 -8.36
N SER A 197 -1.34 -0.02 -7.59
CA SER A 197 -1.32 -0.21 -6.13
C SER A 197 -2.65 -0.74 -5.59
N TRP A 198 -2.57 -1.41 -4.44
CA TRP A 198 -3.73 -1.95 -3.75
C TRP A 198 -3.49 -2.06 -2.24
N GLY A 199 -4.35 -1.41 -1.46
CA GLY A 199 -4.43 -1.40 0.00
C GLY A 199 -4.32 -2.78 0.65
N GLY A 200 -3.69 -2.81 1.83
CA GLY A 200 -3.51 -4.02 2.64
C GLY A 200 -2.51 -5.05 2.10
N THR A 201 -1.99 -4.91 0.87
CA THR A 201 -1.20 -5.96 0.22
C THR A 201 0.23 -6.07 0.75
N LYS A 202 0.74 -7.30 0.78
CA LYS A 202 2.12 -7.63 1.13
C LYS A 202 3.01 -7.70 -0.13
N ALA A 203 4.32 -7.44 -0.03
CA ALA A 203 5.22 -7.39 -1.19
C ALA A 203 5.32 -8.71 -1.99
N GLU A 204 5.09 -9.86 -1.35
CA GLU A 204 5.04 -11.16 -2.04
C GLU A 204 3.92 -11.24 -3.08
N ALA A 205 2.84 -10.48 -2.93
CA ALA A 205 1.78 -10.42 -3.93
C ALA A 205 2.23 -9.77 -5.25
N TRP A 206 3.24 -8.90 -5.14
CA TRP A 206 3.85 -8.14 -6.22
C TRP A 206 5.14 -8.79 -6.75
N THR A 207 5.50 -9.98 -6.28
CA THR A 207 6.69 -10.72 -6.71
C THR A 207 6.28 -11.96 -7.49
N SER A 208 6.94 -12.29 -8.61
CA SER A 208 6.65 -13.51 -9.37
C SER A 208 6.83 -14.78 -8.52
N ARG A 209 6.09 -15.84 -8.87
CA ARG A 209 6.11 -17.10 -8.11
C ARG A 209 7.48 -17.76 -8.26
N GLU A 210 8.07 -17.63 -9.44
CA GLU A 210 9.39 -18.10 -9.79
C GLU A 210 10.45 -17.44 -8.91
N ALA A 211 10.39 -16.11 -8.74
CA ALA A 211 11.32 -15.40 -7.87
C ALA A 211 11.16 -15.79 -6.40
N LEU A 212 9.94 -15.92 -5.89
CA LEU A 212 9.73 -16.36 -4.51
C LEU A 212 10.26 -17.78 -4.26
N LYS A 213 10.04 -18.71 -5.19
CA LYS A 213 10.55 -20.09 -5.08
C LYS A 213 12.07 -20.19 -5.17
N ALA A 214 12.72 -19.26 -5.87
CA ALA A 214 14.17 -19.25 -6.01
C ALA A 214 14.91 -18.97 -4.68
N TYR A 215 14.21 -18.49 -3.65
CA TYR A 215 14.78 -18.21 -2.33
C TYR A 215 14.16 -19.15 -1.28
N PRO A 216 14.93 -20.08 -0.69
CA PRO A 216 14.40 -21.06 0.27
C PRO A 216 13.63 -20.43 1.44
N GLU A 217 14.07 -19.27 1.92
CA GLU A 217 13.42 -18.53 3.01
C GLU A 217 12.11 -17.82 2.64
N LEU A 218 11.80 -17.71 1.34
CA LEU A 218 10.55 -17.16 0.81
C LEU A 218 9.66 -18.24 0.19
N GLY A 219 10.16 -19.46 0.01
CA GLY A 219 9.44 -20.54 -0.65
C GLY A 219 8.12 -20.89 0.02
N HIS A 220 8.01 -20.74 1.34
CA HIS A 220 6.78 -20.95 2.09
C HIS A 220 5.69 -19.92 1.75
N LEU A 221 6.05 -18.72 1.28
CA LEU A 221 5.09 -17.72 0.80
C LEU A 221 4.34 -18.21 -0.45
N THR A 222 4.94 -19.14 -1.20
CA THR A 222 4.30 -19.73 -2.39
C THR A 222 3.40 -20.93 -2.05
N GLN A 223 3.44 -21.40 -0.79
CA GLN A 223 2.62 -22.51 -0.35
C GLN A 223 1.22 -21.99 -0.02
N GLU A 224 0.28 -22.31 -0.90
CA GLU A 224 -1.15 -22.05 -0.72
C GLU A 224 -1.71 -23.01 0.33
N SER A 225 -1.35 -22.82 1.61
CA SER A 225 -1.75 -23.79 2.62
C SER A 225 -3.16 -23.52 3.12
N ILE A 226 -4.14 -23.91 2.30
CA ILE A 226 -5.54 -24.16 2.71
C ILE A 226 -5.58 -24.94 4.04
N SER A 227 -4.58 -25.80 4.31
CA SER A 227 -4.44 -26.50 5.59
C SER A 227 -4.21 -25.57 6.80
N ASN A 228 -3.44 -24.50 6.67
CA ASN A 228 -3.20 -23.57 7.77
C ASN A 228 -4.44 -22.69 8.03
N TYR A 229 -5.14 -22.29 6.97
CA TYR A 229 -6.44 -21.60 7.11
C TYR A 229 -7.48 -22.50 7.77
N LYS A 230 -7.59 -23.75 7.31
CA LYS A 230 -8.47 -24.74 7.94
C LYS A 230 -8.13 -24.92 9.42
N LYS A 231 -6.84 -24.92 9.81
CA LYS A 231 -6.40 -24.97 11.21
C LYS A 231 -6.79 -23.72 11.98
N ALA A 232 -6.55 -22.52 11.45
CA ALA A 232 -6.92 -21.25 12.08
C ALA A 232 -8.42 -21.11 12.32
N LEU A 233 -9.24 -21.71 11.45
CA LEU A 233 -10.69 -21.74 11.59
C LEU A 233 -11.21 -22.82 12.57
N GLN A 234 -10.38 -23.79 12.97
CA GLN A 234 -10.82 -24.89 13.85
C GLN A 234 -11.52 -24.44 15.13
N PRO A 235 -11.05 -23.41 15.87
CA PRO A 235 -11.75 -22.93 17.05
C PRO A 235 -13.19 -22.50 16.74
N TYR A 236 -13.41 -21.86 15.59
CA TYR A 236 -14.70 -21.31 15.19
C TYR A 236 -15.65 -22.35 14.59
N THR A 237 -15.12 -23.37 13.91
CA THR A 237 -15.95 -24.49 13.38
C THR A 237 -16.72 -25.26 14.47
N LYS A 238 -16.27 -25.17 15.74
CA LYS A 238 -16.96 -25.75 16.90
C LYS A 238 -18.10 -24.87 17.42
N ILE A 239 -18.09 -23.57 17.10
CA ILE A 239 -19.09 -22.58 17.53
C ILE A 239 -20.27 -22.58 16.55
N CYS A 240 -19.97 -22.48 15.25
CA CYS A 240 -20.94 -22.54 14.16
C CYS A 240 -20.40 -23.44 13.05
N LYS A 241 -21.24 -24.35 12.52
CA LYS A 241 -20.87 -25.14 11.36
C LYS A 241 -20.85 -24.21 10.14
N PHE A 242 -19.66 -24.04 9.57
CA PHE A 242 -19.42 -23.23 8.40
C PHE A 242 -19.99 -23.92 7.15
N ASP A 243 -21.16 -23.47 6.70
CA ASP A 243 -21.72 -23.79 5.38
C ASP A 243 -21.88 -22.48 4.59
N PRO A 244 -20.91 -22.12 3.73
CA PRO A 244 -21.04 -20.92 2.92
C PRO A 244 -22.23 -21.09 1.96
N PRO A 245 -23.03 -20.04 1.72
CA PRO A 245 -24.10 -20.08 0.74
C PRO A 245 -23.59 -20.60 -0.60
N LYS A 246 -24.37 -21.47 -1.26
CA LYS A 246 -23.98 -22.08 -2.52
C LYS A 246 -23.70 -21.00 -3.57
N GLY A 247 -22.49 -21.00 -4.12
CA GLY A 247 -22.06 -20.03 -5.14
C GLY A 247 -21.49 -18.72 -4.58
N LEU A 248 -21.41 -18.56 -3.26
CA LEU A 248 -20.70 -17.45 -2.64
C LEU A 248 -19.20 -17.58 -2.92
N LYS A 249 -18.66 -16.57 -3.60
CA LYS A 249 -17.24 -16.45 -3.98
C LYS A 249 -16.96 -14.98 -4.30
N HIS A 250 -15.69 -14.62 -4.32
CA HIS A 250 -15.25 -13.36 -4.89
C HIS A 250 -15.61 -13.27 -6.36
N ASP A 251 -16.08 -12.10 -6.78
CA ASP A 251 -16.30 -11.79 -8.18
C ASP A 251 -14.96 -11.53 -8.92
N SER A 252 -15.04 -11.13 -10.20
CA SER A 252 -13.85 -10.82 -11.00
C SER A 252 -13.03 -9.64 -10.48
N ASN A 253 -13.62 -8.80 -9.64
CA ASN A 253 -12.96 -7.67 -9.00
C ASN A 253 -12.41 -8.04 -7.61
N GLY A 254 -12.53 -9.31 -7.21
CA GLY A 254 -12.10 -9.75 -5.90
C GLY A 254 -13.04 -9.29 -4.78
N ILE A 255 -14.30 -8.99 -5.07
CA ILE A 255 -15.28 -8.51 -4.06
C ILE A 255 -16.19 -9.67 -3.65
N LEU A 256 -16.34 -9.88 -2.35
CA LEU A 256 -17.33 -10.78 -1.78
C LEU A 256 -18.65 -10.03 -1.50
N ALA A 257 -19.77 -10.58 -1.96
CA ALA A 257 -21.09 -10.02 -1.67
C ALA A 257 -21.59 -10.49 -0.29
N ASP A 258 -22.07 -9.59 0.57
CA ASP A 258 -22.69 -9.97 1.84
C ASP A 258 -24.04 -10.68 1.59
N PRO A 259 -24.18 -11.98 1.94
CA PRO A 259 -25.45 -12.69 1.82
C PRO A 259 -26.46 -12.28 2.90
N GLY A 260 -26.08 -11.39 3.82
CA GLY A 260 -26.86 -10.98 4.97
C GLY A 260 -26.68 -11.92 6.17
N ARG A 261 -27.25 -11.51 7.31
CA ARG A 261 -27.13 -12.24 8.57
C ARG A 261 -27.76 -13.63 8.50
N ASN A 262 -27.01 -14.64 8.91
CA ASN A 262 -27.49 -16.01 9.02
C ASN A 262 -28.58 -16.15 10.09
N LYS A 263 -29.63 -16.94 9.83
CA LYS A 263 -30.67 -17.22 10.83
C LYS A 263 -30.13 -17.94 12.06
N LEU A 264 -29.11 -18.79 11.89
CA LEU A 264 -28.48 -19.55 12.99
C LEU A 264 -27.71 -18.67 13.98
N THR A 265 -27.36 -17.44 13.58
CA THR A 265 -26.63 -16.48 14.40
C THR A 265 -27.52 -15.34 14.92
N ALA A 266 -28.84 -15.42 14.70
CA ALA A 266 -29.78 -14.36 15.09
C ALA A 266 -29.73 -14.04 16.60
N ASP A 267 -29.53 -15.06 17.43
CA ASP A 267 -29.43 -14.91 18.88
C ASP A 267 -28.06 -14.41 19.37
N TRP A 268 -27.04 -14.33 18.50
CA TRP A 268 -25.70 -13.87 18.88
C TRP A 268 -25.65 -12.39 19.28
N ALA A 269 -26.72 -11.64 19.08
CA ALA A 269 -26.86 -10.29 19.60
C ALA A 269 -27.58 -10.23 20.97
N LYS A 270 -28.25 -11.31 21.37
CA LYS A 270 -29.19 -11.32 22.51
C LYS A 270 -28.47 -11.45 23.84
N PRO A 271 -28.92 -10.78 24.91
CA PRO A 271 -28.23 -10.78 26.20
C PRO A 271 -28.16 -12.16 26.85
N TYR A 272 -29.15 -13.03 26.60
CA TYR A 272 -29.22 -14.39 27.14
C TYR A 272 -28.34 -15.43 26.42
N TYR A 273 -27.73 -15.07 25.29
CA TYR A 273 -26.93 -16.02 24.53
C TYR A 273 -25.62 -16.35 25.25
N ASP A 274 -25.30 -17.64 25.33
CA ASP A 274 -24.06 -18.17 25.91
C ASP A 274 -22.89 -18.05 24.91
N ASP A 275 -22.03 -17.07 25.17
CA ASP A 275 -20.82 -16.78 24.41
C ASP A 275 -19.55 -17.38 25.04
N SER A 276 -19.66 -18.31 25.99
CA SER A 276 -18.51 -18.93 26.69
C SER A 276 -17.51 -19.65 25.76
N ARG A 277 -17.94 -20.00 24.55
CA ARG A 277 -17.11 -20.66 23.53
C ARG A 277 -16.46 -19.69 22.53
N TRP A 278 -16.72 -18.39 22.65
CA TRP A 278 -16.16 -17.36 21.77
C TRP A 278 -14.70 -17.10 22.11
N VAL A 279 -13.94 -16.62 21.11
CA VAL A 279 -12.50 -16.37 21.22
C VAL A 279 -12.24 -14.88 21.39
N GLU A 280 -11.28 -14.49 22.22
CA GLU A 280 -10.94 -13.07 22.40
C GLU A 280 -10.12 -12.52 21.22
N LEU A 281 -10.53 -11.35 20.71
CA LEU A 281 -9.70 -10.47 19.89
C LEU A 281 -9.60 -9.08 20.54
N ASN A 282 -8.54 -8.35 20.23
CA ASN A 282 -8.38 -6.95 20.59
C ASN A 282 -8.96 -6.03 19.51
N ALA A 283 -9.58 -4.94 19.96
CA ALA A 283 -9.97 -3.79 19.15
C ALA A 283 -9.31 -2.51 19.73
N PRO A 284 -8.72 -1.64 18.91
CA PRO A 284 -8.65 -1.73 17.46
C PRO A 284 -7.67 -2.79 16.95
N GLY A 285 -7.91 -3.29 15.74
CA GLY A 285 -7.08 -4.27 15.04
C GLY A 285 -7.88 -5.10 14.04
N SER A 286 -7.22 -5.56 12.97
CA SER A 286 -7.78 -6.56 12.06
C SER A 286 -7.80 -7.94 12.71
N TRP A 287 -8.69 -8.83 12.28
CA TRP A 287 -8.65 -10.21 12.75
C TRP A 287 -7.52 -11.03 12.09
N GLU A 288 -7.04 -10.64 10.90
CA GLU A 288 -5.86 -11.19 10.21
C GLU A 288 -4.59 -11.01 11.01
N SER A 289 -4.36 -9.79 11.50
CA SER A 289 -3.22 -9.50 12.38
C SER A 289 -3.25 -10.28 13.69
N GLN A 290 -4.40 -10.88 14.03
CA GLN A 290 -4.63 -11.63 15.27
C GLN A 290 -4.82 -13.13 15.01
N GLY A 291 -4.58 -13.60 13.78
CA GLY A 291 -4.50 -15.02 13.44
C GLY A 291 -5.76 -15.62 12.81
N ILE A 292 -6.81 -14.84 12.57
CA ILE A 292 -7.99 -15.28 11.81
C ILE A 292 -7.81 -14.84 10.36
N MET A 293 -7.86 -15.77 9.41
CA MET A 293 -7.54 -15.48 8.00
C MET A 293 -8.74 -15.86 7.12
N LEU A 294 -9.69 -14.93 6.97
CA LEU A 294 -10.93 -15.10 6.23
C LEU A 294 -11.50 -13.76 5.77
N ASP A 295 -12.26 -13.78 4.67
CA ASP A 295 -13.24 -12.74 4.34
C ASP A 295 -14.63 -13.30 4.67
N GLY A 296 -15.57 -12.43 5.02
CA GLY A 296 -16.94 -12.79 5.38
C GLY A 296 -17.41 -12.11 6.66
N ALA A 297 -18.31 -12.76 7.40
CA ALA A 297 -18.96 -12.23 8.58
C ALA A 297 -18.31 -12.70 9.89
N VAL A 298 -17.77 -11.76 10.67
CA VAL A 298 -17.28 -11.96 12.04
C VAL A 298 -18.08 -11.14 13.02
N TRP A 299 -18.43 -11.75 14.15
CA TRP A 299 -19.12 -11.09 15.24
C TRP A 299 -18.16 -10.71 16.35
N PHE A 300 -18.42 -9.55 16.92
CA PHE A 300 -17.79 -9.03 18.13
C PHE A 300 -18.86 -8.83 19.19
N ARG A 301 -18.61 -9.28 20.41
CA ARG A 301 -19.53 -9.18 21.54
C ARG A 301 -18.80 -8.66 22.78
N LYS A 302 -19.40 -7.70 23.48
CA LYS A 302 -18.86 -7.14 24.71
C LYS A 302 -19.98 -6.86 25.71
N LYS A 303 -19.75 -7.31 26.94
CA LYS A 303 -20.57 -6.98 28.11
C LYS A 303 -20.06 -5.70 28.74
N ILE A 304 -20.99 -4.81 29.09
CA ILE A 304 -20.71 -3.56 29.80
C ILE A 304 -21.68 -3.41 30.96
N LYS A 305 -21.33 -2.54 31.92
CA LYS A 305 -22.19 -2.22 33.06
C LYS A 305 -22.73 -0.79 32.91
N ILE A 306 -24.01 -0.66 32.65
CA ILE A 306 -24.74 0.61 32.53
C ILE A 306 -25.01 1.17 33.94
N PRO A 307 -24.53 2.40 34.25
CA PRO A 307 -24.85 3.07 35.50
C PRO A 307 -26.34 3.36 35.65
N ALA A 308 -26.85 3.38 36.88
CA ALA A 308 -28.25 3.72 37.15
C ALA A 308 -28.62 5.13 36.64
N SER A 309 -27.65 6.05 36.58
CA SER A 309 -27.85 7.41 36.05
C SER A 309 -28.11 7.46 34.55
N TRP A 310 -27.91 6.36 33.82
CA TRP A 310 -28.08 6.26 32.37
C TRP A 310 -29.39 5.58 31.97
N GLU A 311 -30.10 4.96 32.91
CA GLU A 311 -31.37 4.27 32.68
C GLU A 311 -32.39 5.20 32.00
N GLY A 312 -32.98 4.73 30.90
CA GLY A 312 -33.95 5.51 30.10
C GLY A 312 -33.36 6.62 29.23
N LYS A 313 -32.05 6.90 29.28
CA LYS A 313 -31.42 7.95 28.46
C LYS A 313 -30.93 7.40 27.12
N ASP A 314 -31.10 8.19 26.07
CA ASP A 314 -30.45 7.90 24.79
C ASP A 314 -28.93 7.86 24.97
N LEU A 315 -28.28 6.87 24.37
CA LEU A 315 -26.82 6.75 24.36
C LEU A 315 -26.27 6.94 22.95
N CYS A 316 -25.03 7.38 22.88
CA CYS A 316 -24.24 7.40 21.67
C CYS A 316 -23.21 6.27 21.72
N LEU A 317 -23.23 5.40 20.70
CA LEU A 317 -22.26 4.32 20.48
C LEU A 317 -21.29 4.74 19.37
N GLU A 318 -20.04 5.03 19.74
CA GLU A 318 -18.94 5.25 18.79
C GLU A 318 -18.04 4.00 18.75
N LEU A 319 -17.68 3.53 17.55
CA LEU A 319 -16.87 2.31 17.36
C LEU A 319 -15.56 2.57 16.59
N GLY A 320 -15.31 3.80 16.14
CA GLY A 320 -14.27 4.09 15.16
C GLY A 320 -14.61 3.51 13.79
N ALA A 321 -13.64 3.43 12.88
CA ALA A 321 -13.78 2.78 11.59
C ALA A 321 -13.89 1.26 11.78
N LEU A 322 -14.89 0.69 11.13
CA LEU A 322 -15.06 -0.76 10.97
C LEU A 322 -14.83 -1.07 9.50
N ASP A 323 -14.12 -2.15 9.24
CA ASP A 323 -13.81 -2.55 7.88
C ASP A 323 -15.07 -3.07 7.16
N ASP A 324 -15.17 -2.68 5.90
CA ASP A 324 -16.32 -2.81 5.02
C ASP A 324 -17.71 -2.50 5.63
N PHE A 325 -18.52 -3.51 5.93
CA PHE A 325 -19.91 -3.35 6.35
C PHE A 325 -20.10 -3.78 7.79
N ASP A 326 -21.06 -3.15 8.48
CA ASP A 326 -21.43 -3.57 9.82
C ASP A 326 -22.91 -3.43 10.12
N VAL A 327 -23.35 -4.21 11.11
CA VAL A 327 -24.63 -4.05 11.80
C VAL A 327 -24.37 -4.10 13.31
N ALA A 328 -24.77 -3.05 14.01
CA ALA A 328 -24.58 -2.88 15.44
C ALA A 328 -25.87 -3.16 16.23
N PHE A 329 -25.74 -3.86 17.35
CA PHE A 329 -26.83 -4.25 18.23
C PHE A 329 -26.56 -3.85 19.68
N PHE A 330 -27.63 -3.44 20.38
CA PHE A 330 -27.66 -3.23 21.83
C PHE A 330 -28.76 -4.09 22.44
N ASN A 331 -28.39 -4.98 23.37
CA ASN A 331 -29.29 -5.97 23.99
C ASN A 331 -30.13 -6.74 22.95
N GLY A 332 -29.53 -7.03 21.79
CA GLY A 332 -30.16 -7.78 20.71
C GLY A 332 -31.13 -7.00 19.84
N ASN A 333 -31.22 -5.68 19.99
CA ASN A 333 -31.93 -4.77 19.11
C ASN A 333 -30.93 -4.08 18.19
N GLU A 334 -31.24 -3.99 16.90
CA GLU A 334 -30.40 -3.27 15.96
C GLU A 334 -30.46 -1.76 16.24
N VAL A 335 -29.30 -1.11 16.33
CA VAL A 335 -29.18 0.33 16.63
C VAL A 335 -28.47 1.10 15.53
N GLY A 336 -27.85 0.41 14.57
CA GLY A 336 -27.19 1.04 13.44
C GLY A 336 -26.61 0.04 12.45
N ARG A 337 -26.29 0.53 11.26
CA ARG A 337 -25.63 -0.22 10.19
C ARG A 337 -24.89 0.72 9.25
N THR A 338 -23.87 0.19 8.59
CA THR A 338 -23.19 0.84 7.47
C THR A 338 -23.00 -0.19 6.36
N GLY A 339 -23.44 0.15 5.16
CA GLY A 339 -23.19 -0.63 3.95
C GLY A 339 -22.59 0.23 2.82
N LYS A 340 -22.56 -0.36 1.62
CA LYS A 340 -22.03 0.23 0.38
C LYS A 340 -22.62 1.60 -0.01
N GLU A 341 -23.76 1.96 0.56
CA GLU A 341 -24.40 3.26 0.40
C GLU A 341 -23.64 4.40 1.09
N THR A 342 -22.68 4.10 1.97
CA THR A 342 -21.86 5.08 2.68
C THR A 342 -20.55 5.32 1.94
N GLU A 343 -20.19 6.57 1.63
CA GLU A 343 -18.90 6.86 0.99
C GLU A 343 -17.74 6.40 1.89
N ASN A 344 -16.72 5.77 1.29
CA ASN A 344 -15.55 5.23 1.99
C ASN A 344 -15.93 4.30 3.16
N TRP A 345 -16.96 3.47 2.98
CA TRP A 345 -17.55 2.62 4.02
C TRP A 345 -16.52 1.82 4.81
N TRP A 346 -15.41 1.38 4.22
CA TRP A 346 -14.32 0.66 4.92
C TRP A 346 -13.53 1.49 5.96
N SER A 347 -13.61 2.83 5.92
CA SER A 347 -12.78 3.73 6.76
C SER A 347 -13.57 4.79 7.52
N THR A 348 -14.87 4.93 7.24
CA THR A 348 -15.73 5.93 7.90
C THR A 348 -15.92 5.60 9.39
N PRO A 349 -15.66 6.51 10.35
CA PRO A 349 -15.93 6.22 11.75
C PRO A 349 -17.43 6.00 12.02
N ARG A 350 -17.78 4.91 12.73
CA ARG A 350 -19.16 4.56 13.07
C ARG A 350 -19.62 5.27 14.34
N LYS A 351 -20.82 5.83 14.24
CA LYS A 351 -21.52 6.51 15.33
C LYS A 351 -23.02 6.22 15.22
N TYR A 352 -23.56 5.51 16.21
CA TYR A 352 -24.95 5.07 16.24
C TYR A 352 -25.68 5.56 17.50
N SER A 353 -26.99 5.74 17.41
CA SER A 353 -27.84 6.12 18.54
C SER A 353 -28.49 4.88 19.15
N VAL A 354 -28.38 4.72 20.46
CA VAL A 354 -29.09 3.70 21.24
C VAL A 354 -30.27 4.37 21.93
N PRO A 355 -31.52 4.05 21.53
CA PRO A 355 -32.71 4.64 22.15
C PRO A 355 -32.79 4.30 23.64
N GLY A 356 -33.11 5.29 24.49
CA GLY A 356 -33.15 5.15 25.94
C GLY A 356 -34.14 4.10 26.45
N LYS A 357 -35.18 3.79 25.67
CA LYS A 357 -36.10 2.67 25.96
C LYS A 357 -35.44 1.28 25.97
N LEU A 358 -34.23 1.15 25.44
CA LEU A 358 -33.43 -0.08 25.46
C LEU A 358 -32.41 -0.11 26.60
N VAL A 359 -32.27 1.01 27.33
CA VAL A 359 -31.19 1.27 28.27
C VAL A 359 -31.70 1.06 29.68
N GLU A 360 -31.39 -0.11 30.22
CA GLU A 360 -31.66 -0.50 31.60
C GLU A 360 -30.35 -0.47 32.40
N LYS A 361 -30.43 -0.14 33.69
CA LYS A 361 -29.24 -0.21 34.56
C LYS A 361 -28.78 -1.65 34.73
N GLY A 362 -27.47 -1.85 34.87
CA GLY A 362 -26.88 -3.18 35.07
C GLY A 362 -26.12 -3.69 33.84
N GLU A 363 -26.08 -5.01 33.64
CA GLU A 363 -25.34 -5.59 32.52
C GLU A 363 -26.07 -5.35 31.19
N ALA A 364 -25.34 -4.89 30.17
CA ALA A 364 -25.81 -4.78 28.81
C ALA A 364 -24.82 -5.43 27.83
N VAL A 365 -25.33 -5.89 26.70
CA VAL A 365 -24.55 -6.51 25.63
C VAL A 365 -24.53 -5.61 24.40
N ILE A 366 -23.33 -5.29 23.95
CA ILE A 366 -23.09 -4.73 22.62
C ILE A 366 -22.62 -5.88 21.72
N ALA A 367 -23.26 -6.05 20.58
CA ALA A 367 -22.85 -7.02 19.57
C ALA A 367 -22.75 -6.35 18.21
N ILE A 368 -21.66 -6.59 17.48
CA ILE A 368 -21.40 -6.01 16.17
C ILE A 368 -21.13 -7.15 15.20
N ARG A 369 -21.88 -7.23 14.10
CA ARG A 369 -21.56 -8.10 12.97
C ARG A 369 -20.83 -7.26 11.94
N ILE A 370 -19.60 -7.64 11.62
CA ILE A 370 -18.79 -7.01 10.58
C ILE A 370 -18.72 -7.97 9.40
N PHE A 371 -18.94 -7.47 8.19
CA PHE A 371 -18.76 -8.22 6.96
C PHE A 371 -17.64 -7.60 6.13
N ASP A 372 -16.55 -8.36 6.00
CA ASP A 372 -15.41 -8.04 5.16
C ASP A 372 -15.60 -8.64 3.77
N GLN A 373 -15.48 -7.80 2.75
CA GLN A 373 -15.61 -8.20 1.36
C GLN A 373 -14.29 -8.70 0.77
N PHE A 374 -13.15 -8.21 1.27
CA PHE A 374 -11.80 -8.58 0.85
C PHE A 374 -10.72 -8.03 1.78
N MET A 375 -9.66 -8.83 1.98
CA MET A 375 -8.38 -8.46 2.59
C MET A 375 -8.32 -8.55 4.11
N SER A 376 -8.63 -7.49 4.83
CA SER A 376 -8.39 -7.45 6.28
C SER A 376 -9.52 -6.79 7.01
N GLY A 377 -10.44 -7.61 7.50
CA GLY A 377 -11.56 -7.13 8.27
C GLY A 377 -11.30 -6.91 9.75
N GLY A 378 -12.17 -6.13 10.37
CA GLY A 378 -12.18 -5.94 11.82
C GLY A 378 -12.56 -4.54 12.27
N MET A 379 -12.24 -4.24 13.53
CA MET A 379 -12.48 -2.95 14.14
C MET A 379 -11.21 -2.10 14.05
N MET A 380 -11.07 -1.28 13.01
CA MET A 380 -9.80 -0.64 12.66
C MET A 380 -9.41 0.56 13.55
N GLY A 381 -10.35 1.12 14.30
CA GLY A 381 -10.08 2.25 15.22
C GLY A 381 -10.35 3.62 14.60
N PRO A 382 -9.89 4.72 15.21
CA PRO A 382 -8.94 4.78 16.31
C PRO A 382 -9.55 4.41 17.67
N ALA A 383 -8.72 3.97 18.62
CA ALA A 383 -9.13 3.44 19.92
C ALA A 383 -9.95 4.43 20.76
N GLU A 384 -9.68 5.74 20.64
CA GLU A 384 -10.34 6.80 21.42
C GLU A 384 -11.78 7.09 20.93
N LYS A 385 -12.13 6.54 19.77
CA LYS A 385 -13.50 6.57 19.23
C LYS A 385 -14.29 5.32 19.63
N MET A 386 -13.71 4.35 20.32
CA MET A 386 -14.41 3.14 20.77
C MET A 386 -14.98 3.37 22.16
N LYS A 387 -16.22 3.84 22.23
CA LYS A 387 -16.88 4.21 23.49
C LYS A 387 -18.39 4.29 23.39
N ILE A 388 -19.06 4.18 24.53
CA ILE A 388 -20.49 4.46 24.69
C ILE A 388 -20.72 5.45 25.83
N TYR A 389 -21.63 6.40 25.64
CA TYR A 389 -21.89 7.50 26.59
C TYR A 389 -23.31 8.07 26.41
N PRO A 390 -23.91 8.75 27.41
CA PRO A 390 -25.21 9.40 27.27
C PRO A 390 -25.20 10.51 26.21
N ALA A 391 -26.25 10.58 25.39
CA ALA A 391 -26.39 11.65 24.40
C ALA A 391 -26.29 13.03 25.08
N GLY A 392 -25.39 13.88 24.58
CA GLY A 392 -25.13 15.21 25.14
C GLY A 392 -24.12 15.26 26.31
N ASN A 393 -23.61 14.13 26.82
CA ASN A 393 -22.59 14.10 27.87
C ASN A 393 -21.51 13.05 27.58
N SER A 394 -20.50 13.42 26.78
CA SER A 394 -19.38 12.52 26.44
C SER A 394 -18.33 12.36 27.54
N ASN A 395 -18.46 13.06 28.67
CA ASN A 395 -17.49 12.96 29.77
C ASN A 395 -17.77 11.74 30.66
N GLU A 396 -19.00 11.24 30.65
CA GLU A 396 -19.37 9.97 31.27
C GLU A 396 -19.34 8.86 30.20
N GLU A 397 -18.15 8.31 29.93
CA GLU A 397 -17.97 7.29 28.90
C GLU A 397 -17.56 5.93 29.47
N ILE A 398 -18.04 4.86 28.83
CA ILE A 398 -17.51 3.50 28.99
C ILE A 398 -16.63 3.21 27.79
N SER A 399 -15.35 2.92 28.04
CA SER A 399 -14.41 2.58 26.97
C SER A 399 -14.71 1.20 26.38
N LEU A 400 -14.79 1.14 25.06
CA LEU A 400 -15.00 -0.09 24.31
C LEU A 400 -13.70 -0.65 23.71
N LYS A 401 -12.56 0.02 23.87
CA LYS A 401 -11.24 -0.49 23.46
C LYS A 401 -10.84 -1.76 24.22
N GLY A 402 -9.87 -2.49 23.67
CA GLY A 402 -9.31 -3.71 24.24
C GLY A 402 -10.07 -4.96 23.80
N LYS A 403 -10.27 -5.90 24.72
CA LYS A 403 -10.78 -7.24 24.41
C LYS A 403 -12.27 -7.25 24.05
N TRP A 404 -12.60 -8.03 23.04
CA TRP A 404 -13.93 -8.40 22.59
C TRP A 404 -14.00 -9.91 22.39
N LEU A 405 -15.13 -10.53 22.75
CA LEU A 405 -15.40 -11.91 22.38
C LEU A 405 -15.77 -11.96 20.91
N THR A 406 -15.30 -12.97 20.19
CA THR A 406 -15.52 -13.10 18.75
C THR A 406 -15.94 -14.49 18.30
N ALA A 407 -16.77 -14.53 17.26
CA ALA A 407 -17.17 -15.75 16.57
C ALA A 407 -17.34 -15.50 15.07
N VAL A 408 -17.06 -16.52 14.26
CA VAL A 408 -17.19 -16.46 12.80
C VAL A 408 -18.57 -16.99 12.41
N GLU A 409 -19.40 -16.12 11.80
CA GLU A 409 -20.69 -16.52 11.21
C GLU A 409 -20.49 -17.12 9.82
N LEU A 410 -19.64 -16.49 9.02
CA LEU A 410 -19.36 -16.86 7.64
C LEU A 410 -17.90 -16.51 7.36
N GLY A 411 -17.08 -17.46 6.94
CA GLY A 411 -15.72 -17.17 6.53
C GLY A 411 -15.34 -17.96 5.30
N ILE A 412 -15.31 -17.31 4.14
CA ILE A 412 -14.66 -17.94 3.00
C ILE A 412 -13.16 -17.95 3.31
N ILE A 413 -12.56 -19.14 3.31
CA ILE A 413 -11.10 -19.23 3.25
C ILE A 413 -10.72 -18.57 1.94
N VAL A 414 -10.29 -17.34 2.08
CA VAL A 414 -9.96 -16.56 0.93
C VAL A 414 -8.67 -17.10 0.40
N SER A 415 -8.65 -17.26 -0.92
CA SER A 415 -7.39 -17.24 -1.61
C SER A 415 -6.71 -15.85 -1.59
N SER A 416 -7.21 -14.85 -0.86
CA SER A 416 -6.54 -13.55 -0.70
C SER A 416 -5.33 -13.65 0.23
N VAL A 417 -5.30 -14.61 1.14
CA VAL A 417 -4.05 -14.94 1.84
C VAL A 417 -3.18 -15.90 0.97
N ILE A 418 -3.73 -16.35 -0.18
CA ILE A 418 -3.05 -17.04 -1.30
C ILE A 418 -2.54 -16.01 -2.35
N ASN A 419 -2.26 -14.76 -1.93
CA ASN A 419 -1.96 -13.66 -2.85
C ASN A 419 -0.56 -13.63 -3.45
N SER A 420 0.37 -14.49 -3.03
CA SER A 420 1.72 -14.50 -3.60
C SER A 420 1.66 -14.55 -5.12
N SER A 421 2.24 -13.52 -5.73
CA SER A 421 2.31 -13.32 -7.18
C SER A 421 1.00 -12.99 -7.92
N LYS A 422 -0.17 -12.99 -7.28
CA LYS A 422 -1.44 -12.76 -8.00
C LYS A 422 -1.59 -11.32 -8.50
N LEU A 423 -1.08 -10.33 -7.76
CA LEU A 423 -1.09 -8.93 -8.19
C LEU A 423 0.03 -8.65 -9.19
N TYR A 424 1.18 -9.29 -9.02
CA TYR A 424 2.21 -9.31 -10.06
C TYR A 424 1.61 -9.80 -11.39
N ASN A 425 0.92 -10.93 -11.36
CA ASN A 425 0.30 -11.53 -12.53
C ASN A 425 -0.75 -10.62 -13.18
N ALA A 426 -1.58 -9.94 -12.39
CA ALA A 426 -2.72 -9.21 -12.92
C ALA A 426 -2.43 -7.73 -13.21
N MET A 427 -1.51 -7.10 -12.46
CA MET A 427 -1.30 -5.66 -12.48
C MET A 427 0.09 -5.26 -12.98
N ILE A 428 1.10 -6.13 -12.85
CA ILE A 428 2.48 -5.86 -13.32
C ILE A 428 2.75 -6.54 -14.66
N SER A 429 2.44 -7.83 -14.79
CA SER A 429 2.66 -8.60 -16.02
C SER A 429 2.11 -7.93 -17.28
N PRO A 430 0.88 -7.35 -17.29
CA PRO A 430 0.34 -6.70 -18.49
C PRO A 430 1.11 -5.49 -19.00
N ILE A 431 2.00 -4.91 -18.18
CA ILE A 431 2.74 -3.68 -18.51
C ILE A 431 4.25 -3.89 -18.65
N LEU A 432 4.77 -5.11 -18.42
CA LEU A 432 6.21 -5.42 -18.45
C LEU A 432 6.89 -5.09 -19.79
N SER A 433 6.15 -5.15 -20.90
CA SER A 433 6.72 -4.89 -22.22
C SER A 433 6.81 -3.40 -22.57
N LEU A 434 6.22 -2.50 -21.78
CA LEU A 434 6.40 -1.07 -21.98
C LEU A 434 7.73 -0.63 -21.39
N ARG A 435 8.56 0.11 -22.14
CA ARG A 435 9.79 0.70 -21.55
C ARG A 435 9.43 1.73 -20.47
N ILE A 436 10.20 1.72 -19.38
CA ILE A 436 10.03 2.62 -18.24
C ILE A 436 11.36 3.25 -17.81
N LYS A 437 11.29 4.44 -17.22
CA LYS A 437 12.42 5.14 -16.61
C LYS A 437 12.75 4.60 -15.21
N GLY A 438 11.71 4.23 -14.47
CA GLY A 438 11.84 3.76 -13.10
C GLY A 438 10.51 3.43 -12.43
N ALA A 439 10.61 3.01 -11.17
CA ALA A 439 9.47 2.74 -10.31
C ALA A 439 9.58 3.49 -8.98
N ILE A 440 8.45 3.95 -8.46
CA ILE A 440 8.29 4.44 -7.09
C ILE A 440 7.44 3.45 -6.29
N TRP A 441 7.87 3.15 -5.06
CA TRP A 441 7.30 2.08 -4.25
C TRP A 441 7.00 2.54 -2.83
N TYR A 442 5.71 2.54 -2.47
CA TYR A 442 5.27 2.85 -1.10
C TYR A 442 4.46 1.68 -0.53
N GLN A 443 5.18 0.75 0.09
CA GLN A 443 4.63 -0.44 0.73
C GLN A 443 5.51 -0.86 1.91
N GLY A 444 4.88 -1.59 2.82
CA GLY A 444 5.59 -2.31 3.86
C GLY A 444 4.77 -2.47 5.13
N CYS A 445 3.72 -1.65 5.33
CA CYS A 445 2.91 -1.69 6.55
C CYS A 445 2.37 -3.09 6.81
N SER A 446 1.93 -3.79 5.75
CA SER A 446 1.41 -5.15 5.86
C SER A 446 2.47 -6.22 6.09
N ASN A 447 3.77 -5.93 5.92
CA ASN A 447 4.89 -6.86 6.14
C ASN A 447 5.61 -6.62 7.48
N THR A 448 5.11 -5.72 8.32
CA THR A 448 5.75 -5.34 9.60
C THR A 448 5.86 -6.52 10.56
N ASP A 449 4.88 -7.42 10.56
CA ASP A 449 4.90 -8.72 11.26
C ASP A 449 6.15 -9.57 10.98
N ARG A 450 6.78 -9.37 9.82
CA ARG A 450 7.96 -10.12 9.33
C ARG A 450 9.02 -9.19 8.77
N ALA A 451 9.21 -8.05 9.42
CA ALA A 451 10.11 -6.98 8.99
C ALA A 451 11.53 -7.46 8.64
N TYR A 452 12.07 -8.43 9.39
CA TYR A 452 13.38 -9.01 9.12
C TYR A 452 13.41 -9.78 7.78
N GLN A 453 12.39 -10.57 7.46
CA GLN A 453 12.27 -11.27 6.17
C GLN A 453 12.13 -10.28 5.00
N TYR A 454 11.56 -9.10 5.25
CA TYR A 454 11.43 -8.04 4.24
C TYR A 454 12.78 -7.57 3.68
N ARG A 455 13.88 -7.71 4.45
CA ARG A 455 15.25 -7.45 4.01
C ARG A 455 15.69 -8.32 2.84
N THR A 456 15.04 -9.47 2.63
CA THR A 456 15.25 -10.33 1.47
C THR A 456 14.16 -10.14 0.44
N LEU A 457 12.89 -10.12 0.88
CA LEU A 457 11.74 -10.06 -0.02
C LEU A 457 11.78 -8.83 -0.94
N LEU A 458 12.02 -7.63 -0.41
CA LEU A 458 12.02 -6.41 -1.22
C LEU A 458 13.16 -6.42 -2.28
N PRO A 459 14.42 -6.73 -1.96
CA PRO A 459 15.46 -6.92 -2.97
C PRO A 459 15.18 -8.02 -3.99
N VAL A 460 14.48 -9.10 -3.61
CA VAL A 460 14.05 -10.16 -4.53
C VAL A 460 13.02 -9.61 -5.51
N MET A 461 11.99 -8.92 -5.02
CA MET A 461 10.96 -8.29 -5.84
C MET A 461 11.56 -7.28 -6.84
N ILE A 462 12.46 -6.41 -6.41
CA ILE A 462 13.11 -5.42 -7.28
C ILE A 462 13.89 -6.11 -8.41
N ARG A 463 14.66 -7.15 -8.10
CA ARG A 463 15.42 -7.91 -9.10
C ARG A 463 14.50 -8.69 -10.04
N ASP A 464 13.42 -9.24 -9.51
CA ASP A 464 12.39 -9.91 -10.29
C ASP A 464 11.74 -8.95 -11.29
N TRP A 465 11.35 -7.75 -10.85
CA TRP A 465 10.80 -6.74 -11.75
C TRP A 465 11.81 -6.34 -12.83
N ARG A 466 13.04 -5.98 -12.46
CA ARG A 466 14.09 -5.62 -13.42
C ARG A 466 14.34 -6.72 -14.45
N LYS A 467 14.39 -7.98 -14.01
CA LYS A 467 14.57 -9.14 -14.88
C LYS A 467 13.43 -9.27 -15.88
N ASN A 468 12.18 -9.20 -15.42
CA ASN A 468 11.02 -9.47 -16.27
C ASN A 468 10.62 -8.27 -17.15
N TRP A 469 10.95 -7.04 -16.73
CA TRP A 469 10.77 -5.84 -17.56
C TRP A 469 11.79 -5.78 -18.70
N ASP A 470 12.98 -6.36 -18.48
CA ASP A 470 14.09 -6.36 -19.43
C ASP A 470 14.42 -4.95 -19.96
N CYS A 471 14.37 -3.97 -19.06
CA CYS A 471 14.62 -2.55 -19.34
C CYS A 471 15.85 -2.06 -18.57
N GLY A 472 16.88 -2.91 -18.50
CA GLY A 472 18.09 -2.66 -17.73
C GLY A 472 17.85 -2.53 -16.22
N ASN A 473 18.81 -1.92 -15.53
CA ASN A 473 18.72 -1.67 -14.08
C ASN A 473 18.01 -0.34 -13.79
N PHE A 474 16.76 -0.19 -14.23
CA PHE A 474 15.98 1.02 -13.98
C PHE A 474 15.91 1.37 -12.48
N SER A 475 15.73 2.65 -12.18
CA SER A 475 15.76 3.14 -10.81
C SER A 475 14.53 2.72 -10.02
N PHE A 476 14.71 2.34 -8.75
CA PHE A 476 13.64 1.92 -7.85
C PHE A 476 13.66 2.77 -6.58
N LEU A 477 12.72 3.70 -6.46
CA LEU A 477 12.69 4.69 -5.38
C LEU A 477 11.68 4.24 -4.31
N ILE A 478 12.16 4.02 -3.10
CA ILE A 478 11.39 3.44 -2.00
C ILE A 478 10.96 4.56 -1.06
N VAL A 479 9.71 4.54 -0.59
CA VAL A 479 9.27 5.37 0.53
C VAL A 479 9.45 4.59 1.82
N GLN A 480 10.22 5.13 2.76
CA GLN A 480 10.35 4.57 4.09
C GLN A 480 9.04 4.79 4.87
N LEU A 481 8.60 3.82 5.69
CA LEU A 481 7.35 3.99 6.43
C LEU A 481 7.38 5.21 7.35
N ALA A 482 6.26 5.93 7.35
CA ALA A 482 6.03 7.07 8.22
C ALA A 482 5.77 6.62 9.67
N ASN A 483 5.70 7.57 10.61
CA ASN A 483 5.25 7.33 11.98
C ASN A 483 3.81 6.82 12.04
N TYR A 484 3.56 5.85 12.91
CA TYR A 484 2.23 5.29 13.18
C TYR A 484 2.22 4.60 14.56
N MET A 485 1.04 4.51 15.19
CA MET A 485 0.78 3.96 16.52
C MET A 485 1.14 4.89 17.69
N GLU A 486 0.88 4.41 18.91
CA GLU A 486 1.20 5.11 20.15
C GLU A 486 2.73 5.26 20.30
N SER A 487 3.16 6.39 20.85
CA SER A 487 4.55 6.56 21.24
C SER A 487 4.84 5.79 22.52
N HIS A 488 6.10 5.39 22.72
CA HIS A 488 6.54 4.72 23.94
C HIS A 488 7.41 5.65 24.79
N GLU A 489 7.14 5.70 26.10
CA GLU A 489 7.92 6.52 27.03
C GLU A 489 9.36 6.03 27.22
N ILE A 490 9.61 4.74 26.97
CA ILE A 490 10.94 4.12 27.07
C ILE A 490 11.35 3.51 25.73
N PRO A 491 12.66 3.45 25.40
CA PRO A 491 13.12 2.77 24.20
C PRO A 491 12.73 1.29 24.23
N CYS A 492 12.16 0.80 23.13
CA CYS A 492 11.67 -0.57 22.99
C CYS A 492 12.10 -1.18 21.65
N GLU A 493 11.89 -2.50 21.51
CA GLU A 493 11.95 -3.14 20.20
C GLU A 493 10.69 -2.79 19.40
N SER A 494 10.83 -2.64 18.08
CA SER A 494 9.75 -2.20 17.20
C SER A 494 9.88 -2.89 15.85
N ALA A 495 8.87 -3.70 15.51
CA ALA A 495 8.76 -4.34 14.21
C ALA A 495 8.63 -3.30 13.07
N TRP A 496 8.00 -2.16 13.37
CA TRP A 496 7.86 -1.05 12.44
C TRP A 496 9.23 -0.39 12.13
N ALA A 497 10.06 -0.15 13.16
CA ALA A 497 11.42 0.35 13.00
C ALA A 497 12.32 -0.65 12.27
N GLU A 498 12.18 -1.95 12.54
CA GLU A 498 12.89 -3.01 11.81
C GLU A 498 12.55 -2.99 10.31
N LEU A 499 11.30 -2.69 9.95
CA LEU A 499 10.90 -2.61 8.56
C LEU A 499 11.44 -1.33 7.90
N ARG A 500 11.45 -0.19 8.60
CA ARG A 500 12.14 1.02 8.12
C ARG A 500 13.62 0.75 7.85
N GLU A 501 14.27 -0.01 8.73
CA GLU A 501 15.65 -0.44 8.52
C GLU A 501 15.76 -1.35 7.29
N ALA A 502 14.82 -2.28 7.06
CA ALA A 502 14.82 -3.12 5.85
C ALA A 502 14.71 -2.29 4.56
N GLN A 503 13.90 -1.22 4.56
CA GLN A 503 13.79 -0.28 3.44
C GLN A 503 15.09 0.50 3.23
N LEU A 504 15.73 0.99 4.29
CA LEU A 504 17.05 1.63 4.23
C LEU A 504 18.13 0.67 3.71
N LEU A 505 18.19 -0.54 4.25
CA LEU A 505 19.17 -1.55 3.83
C LEU A 505 18.99 -1.89 2.34
N THR A 506 17.75 -1.92 1.86
CA THR A 506 17.48 -2.13 0.43
C THR A 506 18.02 -0.96 -0.38
N SER A 507 17.73 0.30 -0.01
CA SER A 507 18.17 1.46 -0.78
C SER A 507 19.68 1.60 -0.86
N VAL A 508 20.42 1.17 0.18
CA VAL A 508 21.89 1.25 0.19
C VAL A 508 22.59 0.04 -0.43
N LYS A 509 21.97 -1.16 -0.41
CA LYS A 509 22.61 -2.40 -0.91
C LYS A 509 22.19 -2.80 -2.31
N VAL A 510 21.01 -2.38 -2.76
CA VAL A 510 20.52 -2.69 -4.10
C VAL A 510 20.89 -1.53 -5.04
N PRO A 511 21.62 -1.79 -6.15
CA PRO A 511 22.00 -0.74 -7.09
C PRO A 511 20.78 0.01 -7.66
N ASN A 512 20.98 1.29 -8.00
CA ASN A 512 19.96 2.17 -8.56
C ASN A 512 18.67 2.22 -7.72
N CYS A 513 18.82 2.22 -6.39
CA CYS A 513 17.73 2.45 -5.47
C CYS A 513 17.90 3.78 -4.73
N GLY A 514 16.77 4.39 -4.35
CA GLY A 514 16.72 5.62 -3.56
C GLY A 514 15.72 5.48 -2.41
N LEU A 515 15.81 6.37 -1.41
CA LEU A 515 14.92 6.34 -0.24
C LEU A 515 14.32 7.72 0.04
N ALA A 516 13.01 7.84 -0.05
CA ALA A 516 12.27 8.96 0.50
C ALA A 516 11.89 8.63 1.96
N VAL A 517 12.59 9.22 2.92
CA VAL A 517 12.27 9.08 4.35
C VAL A 517 10.97 9.83 4.65
N ALA A 518 10.04 9.23 5.41
CA ALA A 518 8.74 9.83 5.74
C ALA A 518 8.45 9.88 7.26
N ILE A 519 9.49 9.74 8.10
CA ILE A 519 9.37 9.59 9.55
C ILE A 519 8.59 10.76 10.21
N ASP A 520 8.82 11.98 9.74
CA ASP A 520 8.24 13.24 10.20
C ASP A 520 6.84 13.54 9.62
N ILE A 521 6.37 12.73 8.67
CA ILE A 521 5.09 12.92 7.97
C ILE A 521 3.95 12.15 8.67
N GLY A 522 4.28 11.15 9.47
CA GLY A 522 3.33 10.20 10.03
C GLY A 522 2.38 10.77 11.08
N GLU A 523 1.26 10.08 11.28
CA GLU A 523 0.23 10.44 12.26
C GLU A 523 0.03 9.28 13.24
N ALA A 524 0.06 9.54 14.55
CA ALA A 524 -0.01 8.49 15.57
C ALA A 524 -1.24 7.57 15.43
N LYS A 525 -2.36 8.17 15.00
CA LYS A 525 -3.68 7.53 14.97
C LYS A 525 -4.15 7.14 13.58
N ASP A 526 -3.36 7.45 12.54
CA ASP A 526 -3.70 7.16 11.15
C ASP A 526 -2.47 6.65 10.41
N ILE A 527 -2.57 5.42 9.92
CA ILE A 527 -1.51 4.75 9.14
C ILE A 527 -1.33 5.38 7.76
N HIS A 528 -2.27 6.23 7.34
CA HIS A 528 -2.30 6.93 6.05
C HIS A 528 -2.08 8.44 6.23
N PRO A 529 -0.84 8.89 6.49
CA PRO A 529 -0.59 10.31 6.67
C PRO A 529 -1.01 11.12 5.44
N LYS A 530 -1.71 12.23 5.65
CA LYS A 530 -2.35 12.97 4.54
C LYS A 530 -1.39 13.90 3.78
N ASN A 531 -0.22 14.18 4.33
CA ASN A 531 0.83 14.94 3.63
C ASN A 531 1.55 14.05 2.59
N LYS A 532 0.91 13.84 1.44
CA LYS A 532 1.50 13.12 0.29
C LYS A 532 2.41 14.01 -0.56
N LYS A 533 2.33 15.34 -0.38
CA LYS A 533 3.10 16.31 -1.14
C LYS A 533 4.60 16.18 -0.85
N ASP A 534 4.97 16.11 0.42
CA ASP A 534 6.39 15.98 0.79
C ASP A 534 6.96 14.61 0.44
N VAL A 535 6.14 13.55 0.48
CA VAL A 535 6.54 12.23 -0.04
C VAL A 535 6.85 12.31 -1.54
N GLY A 536 5.96 12.93 -2.33
CA GLY A 536 6.16 13.12 -3.76
C GLY A 536 7.41 13.96 -4.08
N LEU A 537 7.61 15.06 -3.34
CA LEU A 537 8.81 15.90 -3.47
C LEU A 537 10.09 15.13 -3.18
N ARG A 538 10.15 14.37 -2.08
CA ARG A 538 11.33 13.58 -1.70
C ARG A 538 11.65 12.50 -2.74
N LEU A 539 10.63 11.86 -3.32
CA LEU A 539 10.81 10.94 -4.45
C LEU A 539 11.34 11.67 -5.70
N ALA A 540 10.86 12.88 -5.99
CA ALA A 540 11.35 13.66 -7.13
C ALA A 540 12.82 14.08 -6.94
N LEU A 541 13.23 14.48 -5.74
CA LEU A 541 14.64 14.77 -5.41
C LEU A 541 15.52 13.53 -5.63
N GLN A 542 15.06 12.36 -5.17
CA GLN A 542 15.75 11.09 -5.40
C GLN A 542 15.87 10.78 -6.89
N ALA A 543 14.81 10.98 -7.69
CA ALA A 543 14.88 10.78 -9.13
C ALA A 543 15.89 11.72 -9.78
N VAL A 544 15.81 13.03 -9.50
CA VAL A 544 16.69 14.05 -10.08
C VAL A 544 18.16 13.78 -9.78
N ASN A 545 18.50 13.32 -8.57
CA ASN A 545 19.86 12.93 -8.22
C ASN A 545 20.28 11.59 -8.85
N LYS A 546 19.54 10.50 -8.58
CA LYS A 546 19.97 9.13 -8.88
C LYS A 546 19.75 8.73 -10.35
N VAL A 547 18.73 9.27 -11.00
CA VAL A 547 18.33 8.91 -12.37
C VAL A 547 18.89 9.89 -13.39
N TYR A 548 18.82 11.19 -13.09
CA TYR A 548 19.23 12.25 -14.03
C TYR A 548 20.63 12.81 -13.72
N GLY A 549 21.30 12.30 -12.69
CA GLY A 549 22.68 12.66 -12.36
C GLY A 549 22.87 14.12 -11.95
N LYS A 550 21.80 14.84 -11.58
CA LYS A 550 21.93 16.23 -11.13
C LYS A 550 22.49 16.23 -9.70
N ASN A 551 23.51 17.05 -9.47
CA ASN A 551 24.13 17.20 -8.16
C ASN A 551 23.23 18.03 -7.23
N ILE A 552 22.24 17.37 -6.63
CA ILE A 552 21.35 17.92 -5.61
C ILE A 552 21.35 17.01 -4.38
N VAL A 553 21.10 17.59 -3.20
CA VAL A 553 20.86 16.81 -1.99
C VAL A 553 19.46 16.20 -2.07
N CYS A 554 19.37 14.87 -1.93
CA CYS A 554 18.11 14.14 -1.94
C CYS A 554 17.89 13.27 -0.70
N ASP A 555 18.93 13.09 0.11
CA ASP A 555 18.93 12.27 1.31
C ASP A 555 19.08 13.17 2.55
N GLY A 556 18.36 12.85 3.63
CA GLY A 556 18.73 13.33 4.96
C GLY A 556 19.98 12.58 5.47
N PRO A 557 20.45 12.86 6.70
CA PRO A 557 21.62 12.20 7.26
C PRO A 557 21.44 10.67 7.32
N VAL A 558 22.39 9.92 6.77
CA VAL A 558 22.42 8.44 6.82
C VAL A 558 23.59 7.98 7.68
N TYR A 559 23.31 7.21 8.73
CA TYR A 559 24.34 6.71 9.64
C TYR A 559 25.45 5.93 8.92
N ARG A 560 26.72 6.18 9.31
CA ARG A 560 27.91 5.54 8.73
C ARG A 560 28.81 4.86 9.76
N GLU A 561 29.15 5.58 10.82
CA GLU A 561 30.19 5.14 11.76
C GLU A 561 29.84 5.57 13.18
N MET A 562 30.20 4.71 14.14
CA MET A 562 30.12 4.95 15.57
C MET A 562 31.51 4.83 16.20
N LYS A 563 31.86 5.75 17.11
CA LYS A 563 33.03 5.66 17.98
C LYS A 563 32.64 5.90 19.43
N VAL A 564 33.00 4.98 20.33
CA VAL A 564 32.82 5.16 21.78
C VAL A 564 33.95 6.04 22.32
N LYS A 565 33.61 7.06 23.13
CA LYS A 565 34.55 7.95 23.82
C LYS A 565 34.11 8.11 25.28
N GLY A 566 34.76 7.36 26.18
CA GLY A 566 34.38 7.35 27.59
C GLY A 566 32.95 6.84 27.78
N ASP A 567 32.09 7.69 28.33
CA ASP A 567 30.66 7.43 28.56
C ASP A 567 29.75 7.99 27.44
N SER A 568 30.33 8.41 26.32
CA SER A 568 29.61 8.96 25.17
C SER A 568 29.89 8.16 23.89
N ILE A 569 29.01 8.32 22.91
CA ILE A 569 29.15 7.80 21.56
C ILE A 569 29.18 8.97 20.58
N VAL A 570 30.15 8.97 19.66
CA VAL A 570 30.21 9.89 18.52
C VAL A 570 29.73 9.18 17.27
N LEU A 571 28.70 9.73 16.64
CA LEU A 571 28.07 9.21 15.43
C LEU A 571 28.42 10.08 14.22
N LYS A 572 28.77 9.44 13.11
CA LYS A 572 29.00 10.09 11.81
C LYS A 572 27.93 9.68 10.81
N PHE A 573 27.64 10.61 9.92
CA PHE A 573 26.60 10.49 8.91
C PHE A 573 27.15 10.85 7.52
N GLU A 574 26.60 10.21 6.51
CA GLU A 574 26.64 10.71 5.14
C GLU A 574 25.57 11.79 4.99
N THR A 575 25.94 12.93 4.43
CA THR A 575 25.05 14.10 4.32
C THR A 575 25.00 14.68 2.92
N SER A 576 25.74 14.12 1.95
CA SER A 576 25.82 14.69 0.59
C SER A 576 26.16 16.19 0.58
N ASN A 577 27.05 16.61 1.48
CA ASN A 577 27.46 18.00 1.76
C ASN A 577 26.42 18.92 2.42
N ALA A 578 25.26 18.40 2.83
CA ALA A 578 24.31 19.15 3.65
C ALA A 578 24.79 19.24 5.11
N GLY A 579 24.43 20.33 5.80
CA GLY A 579 24.68 20.50 7.23
C GLY A 579 23.75 19.61 8.07
N LEU A 580 24.18 19.23 9.27
CA LEU A 580 23.32 18.54 10.24
C LEU A 580 22.47 19.57 10.99
N GLU A 581 21.17 19.30 11.13
CA GLU A 581 20.25 20.22 11.81
C GLU A 581 19.17 19.49 12.63
N SER A 582 18.60 20.24 13.58
CA SER A 582 17.33 19.92 14.23
C SER A 582 16.18 20.55 13.45
N LEU A 583 15.33 19.73 12.84
CA LEU A 583 14.27 20.16 11.93
C LEU A 583 13.22 21.10 12.55
N ASP A 584 13.10 21.10 13.88
CA ASP A 584 12.18 21.98 14.61
C ASP A 584 12.91 23.07 15.42
N GLY A 585 14.23 23.21 15.25
CA GLY A 585 15.06 24.16 15.99
C GLY A 585 15.22 23.87 17.48
N LYS A 586 14.67 22.75 17.99
CA LYS A 586 14.75 22.38 19.43
C LYS A 586 15.90 21.41 19.67
N LYS A 587 16.13 21.05 20.94
CA LYS A 587 17.11 19.99 21.31
C LYS A 587 16.80 18.70 20.56
N LEU A 588 17.84 17.98 20.14
CA LEU A 588 17.69 16.69 19.45
C LEU A 588 16.98 15.66 20.33
N ARG A 589 16.06 14.90 19.73
CA ARG A 589 15.25 13.86 20.38
C ARG A 589 15.28 12.57 19.58
N GLY A 590 14.91 11.46 20.22
CA GLY A 590 14.82 10.15 19.59
C GLY A 590 16.13 9.33 19.59
N PHE A 591 17.18 9.78 20.27
CA PHE A 591 18.44 9.02 20.44
C PHE A 591 18.42 8.19 21.72
N ALA A 592 18.83 6.92 21.63
CA ALA A 592 18.98 6.03 22.77
C ALA A 592 20.34 5.33 22.72
N VAL A 593 20.89 5.01 23.90
CA VAL A 593 22.14 4.24 24.04
C VAL A 593 21.94 3.04 24.97
N ALA A 594 22.72 1.99 24.76
CA ALA A 594 22.75 0.80 25.60
C ALA A 594 24.18 0.39 25.95
N ASP A 595 24.37 -0.21 27.11
CA ASP A 595 25.60 -0.94 27.47
C ASP A 595 25.50 -2.42 27.05
N SER A 596 26.44 -3.25 27.52
CA SER A 596 26.48 -4.68 27.23
C SER A 596 25.27 -5.47 27.73
N THR A 597 24.42 -4.89 28.61
CA THR A 597 23.16 -5.51 29.05
C THR A 597 22.06 -5.44 27.98
N LYS A 598 22.28 -4.68 26.90
CA LYS A 598 21.35 -4.50 25.77
C LYS A 598 20.05 -3.76 26.14
N LYS A 599 20.02 -3.10 27.30
CA LYS A 599 18.89 -2.27 27.72
C LYS A 599 19.11 -0.83 27.26
N PHE A 600 18.31 -0.37 26.32
CA PHE A 600 18.38 1.00 25.83
C PHE A 600 17.82 2.00 26.83
N GLN A 601 18.48 3.15 26.94
CA GLN A 601 18.04 4.32 27.70
C GLN A 601 18.07 5.53 26.77
N TRP A 602 17.13 6.45 26.94
CA TRP A 602 17.17 7.73 26.24
C TRP A 602 18.49 8.46 26.51
N ALA A 603 19.01 9.11 25.49
CA ALA A 603 20.28 9.81 25.49
C ALA A 603 20.08 11.28 25.13
N GLU A 604 20.86 12.15 25.77
CA GLU A 604 21.06 13.50 25.25
C GLU A 604 21.90 13.42 23.98
N ALA A 605 21.52 14.21 22.97
CA ALA A 605 22.21 14.27 21.70
C ALA A 605 22.53 15.73 21.34
N LYS A 606 23.75 15.96 20.82
CA LYS A 606 24.21 17.29 20.38
C LYS A 606 24.97 17.18 19.06
N ILE A 607 24.70 18.11 18.15
CA ILE A 607 25.46 18.26 16.91
C ILE A 607 26.79 18.94 17.26
N VAL A 608 27.90 18.34 16.86
CA VAL A 608 29.27 18.87 17.02
C VAL A 608 29.99 18.73 15.68
N GLY A 609 30.07 19.84 14.94
CA GLY A 609 30.50 19.82 13.54
C GLY A 609 29.60 18.89 12.72
N ASN A 610 30.20 17.96 11.97
CA ASN A 610 29.49 16.97 11.14
C ASN A 610 29.21 15.66 11.88
N THR A 611 29.15 15.69 13.21
CA THR A 611 28.89 14.51 14.06
C THR A 611 27.77 14.77 15.05
N VAL A 612 27.16 13.70 15.55
CA VAL A 612 26.26 13.76 16.70
C VAL A 612 26.91 13.04 17.86
N VAL A 613 27.07 13.73 18.98
CA VAL A 613 27.55 13.14 20.24
C VAL A 613 26.33 12.78 21.08
N VAL A 614 26.23 11.52 21.49
CA VAL A 614 25.13 11.00 22.31
C VAL A 614 25.62 10.39 23.61
N SER A 615 24.94 10.67 24.72
CA SER A 615 25.31 10.17 26.05
C SER A 615 24.09 10.06 26.97
N SER A 616 24.13 9.15 27.94
CA SER A 616 23.08 9.02 28.96
C SER A 616 23.71 8.88 30.34
N SER A 617 23.23 9.65 31.33
CA SER A 617 23.70 9.55 32.71
C SER A 617 23.49 8.15 33.32
N LYS A 618 22.51 7.40 32.78
CA LYS A 618 22.15 6.03 33.15
C LYS A 618 23.04 4.95 32.51
N VAL A 619 23.87 5.29 31.52
CA VAL A 619 24.68 4.34 30.74
C VAL A 619 26.13 4.80 30.72
N LYS A 620 26.96 4.26 31.62
CA LYS A 620 28.37 4.69 31.78
C LYS A 620 29.35 4.09 30.78
N LYS A 621 29.01 2.94 30.17
CA LYS A 621 29.85 2.23 29.19
C LYS A 621 29.01 1.88 27.97
N PRO A 622 28.62 2.88 27.15
CA PRO A 622 27.73 2.64 26.03
C PRO A 622 28.46 1.84 24.93
N VAL A 623 27.77 0.84 24.37
CA VAL A 623 28.30 -0.03 23.29
C VAL A 623 27.42 0.01 22.04
N ALA A 624 26.23 0.60 22.12
CA ALA A 624 25.30 0.74 21.01
C ALA A 624 24.49 2.03 21.13
N ALA A 625 24.07 2.57 19.98
CA ALA A 625 23.15 3.67 19.85
C ALA A 625 22.04 3.34 18.85
N ARG A 626 20.87 3.96 19.03
CA ARG A 626 19.73 3.92 18.12
C ARG A 626 19.16 5.32 17.95
N TYR A 627 18.60 5.60 16.77
CA TYR A 627 17.85 6.82 16.49
C TYR A 627 16.48 6.46 15.91
N ALA A 628 15.43 7.09 16.46
CA ALA A 628 14.05 6.95 16.01
C ALA A 628 13.58 5.47 15.90
N TRP A 629 14.08 4.62 16.81
CA TRP A 629 13.77 3.19 16.84
C TRP A 629 12.51 2.90 17.68
N ALA A 630 11.35 3.23 17.12
CA ALA A 630 10.03 2.95 17.66
C ALA A 630 8.98 3.01 16.53
N ASP A 631 7.73 2.65 16.82
CA ASP A 631 6.62 2.75 15.85
C ASP A 631 6.33 4.23 15.51
N ASN A 632 6.16 5.05 16.55
CA ASN A 632 5.96 6.51 16.46
C ASN A 632 6.92 7.28 17.38
N PRO A 633 8.21 7.40 17.01
CA PRO A 633 9.20 8.13 17.79
C PRO A 633 9.01 9.64 17.70
N GLU A 634 9.15 10.33 18.84
CA GLU A 634 9.39 11.77 18.84
C GLU A 634 10.86 12.02 18.41
N CYS A 635 11.03 12.54 17.20
CA CYS A 635 12.35 12.74 16.61
C CYS A 635 12.37 13.96 15.68
N ASN A 636 13.55 14.57 15.53
CA ASN A 636 13.72 15.85 14.82
C ASN A 636 15.10 16.00 14.16
N PHE A 637 15.91 14.94 14.05
CA PHE A 637 17.22 15.03 13.43
C PHE A 637 17.12 14.94 11.91
N GLY A 638 17.76 15.88 11.22
CA GLY A 638 17.78 15.96 9.76
C GLY A 638 18.94 16.81 9.26
N ASN A 639 18.78 17.38 8.08
CA ASN A 639 19.73 18.33 7.51
C ASN A 639 19.12 19.74 7.36
N ASP A 640 19.99 20.68 7.02
CA ASP A 640 19.69 22.11 6.78
C ASP A 640 18.82 22.41 5.56
N LEU A 641 18.39 21.37 4.85
CA LEU A 641 17.45 21.43 3.74
C LEU A 641 16.08 20.86 4.10
N GLY A 642 15.85 20.53 5.37
CA GLY A 642 14.59 20.01 5.86
C GLY A 642 14.36 18.51 5.58
N LEU A 643 15.40 17.75 5.20
CA LEU A 643 15.29 16.31 4.96
C LEU A 643 15.58 15.52 6.25
N PRO A 644 14.67 14.67 6.72
CA PRO A 644 14.86 13.90 7.94
C PRO A 644 15.89 12.78 7.78
N ALA A 645 16.62 12.50 8.86
CA ALA A 645 17.47 11.33 8.95
C ALA A 645 16.63 10.05 8.97
N SER A 646 17.08 9.01 8.27
CA SER A 646 16.49 7.68 8.40
C SER A 646 16.74 7.14 9.81
N PRO A 647 15.76 6.47 10.45
CA PRO A 647 16.01 5.67 11.65
C PRO A 647 17.13 4.67 11.42
N PHE A 648 17.91 4.41 12.47
CA PHE A 648 19.03 3.48 12.43
C PHE A 648 19.32 2.89 13.80
N ARG A 649 20.12 1.82 13.77
CA ARG A 649 20.78 1.24 14.93
C ARG A 649 22.24 0.95 14.62
N THR A 650 23.09 0.97 15.64
CA THR A 650 24.52 0.64 15.51
C THR A 650 24.82 -0.79 15.95
N ASP A 651 23.88 -1.45 16.63
CA ASP A 651 24.00 -2.84 17.04
C ASP A 651 23.63 -3.83 15.93
N ASN A 652 24.16 -5.05 16.04
CA ASN A 652 23.78 -6.19 15.21
C ASN A 652 22.94 -7.21 16.02
N TRP A 653 22.30 -6.77 17.10
CA TRP A 653 21.55 -7.66 17.98
C TRP A 653 20.30 -8.19 17.28
N MET A 654 19.74 -9.26 17.85
CA MET A 654 18.62 -9.99 17.28
C MET A 654 17.39 -9.09 17.20
N CYS A 655 16.82 -8.99 16.00
CA CYS A 655 15.55 -8.34 15.73
C CYS A 655 14.38 -9.17 16.27
N SER A 656 13.34 -8.50 16.75
CA SER A 656 12.09 -9.10 17.25
C SER A 656 11.38 -9.95 16.19
N THR A 657 11.45 -9.57 14.91
CA THR A 657 10.80 -10.30 13.81
C THR A 657 11.70 -11.35 13.13
N ARG A 658 12.91 -11.63 13.65
CA ARG A 658 13.90 -12.50 12.98
C ARG A 658 13.37 -13.91 12.67
N HIS A 659 12.52 -14.44 13.53
CA HIS A 659 11.98 -15.80 13.42
C HIS A 659 10.52 -15.85 12.95
N ALA A 660 9.91 -14.70 12.66
CA ALA A 660 8.57 -14.63 12.11
C ALA A 660 8.54 -15.20 10.68
N LYS A 661 7.48 -15.90 10.29
CA LYS A 661 7.35 -16.58 8.99
C LYS A 661 6.07 -16.23 8.29
#